data_AF-A0A7Y3J1I6-F1
#
_entry.id   AF-A0A7Y3J1I6-F1
#
_cell.length_a   1.000
_cell.length_b   1.000
_cell.length_c   1.000
_cell.angle_alpha   90.00
_cell.angle_beta   90.00
_cell.angle_gamma   90.00
#
_symmetry.space_group_name_H-M   'P 1'
#
loop_
_entity.id
_entity.type
_entity.pdbx_description
1 polymer ?
#
loop_
_entity_poly.entity_id
_entity_poly.type
_entity_poly.pdbx_seq_one_letter_code
_entity_poly.pdbx_strand_id
1 'polypeptide(L)'
;MAFKRRIIYALGALSLFASCSSPVSSVTIKAKPTVYASLGQYSYPVSSYINPSKIESLMGNPTGLSVYNYQPTPTGSGTAPQEYLFHYPLLSVPLNVGSNMTNLNLASLINTKIPAQSFAIPAINQTMNIPATFDVNAVLRQAVNSGLTAQTATIGETGLSSPPPATVTIPLSISSFSTVTVATGALNLTFGAVSGASPGFTLTITQISLVAGGQTLSSTASSLNLLTGGTATLPFAASTTLTSSFNVALTVTTSGGTTGHQDTFTMQAALSNDFTISSASGVNFSTSIPVPATSFPFNPASNFVSATVAPSQGQMIITPGALPSSWTGFTQSTSVSISQPAGLNLNQNGSGPLTLDLSNQTISASTISLSGSTTVKAVNATISGLSGPVTLTSSAAITVGQFSSVVVTPGSSFVPSTTVNYNLQTNLSAQQFQMWQWVNWIDFTGLGFSLSFTNNLPAGNDMNMTINSQAFGLSQTQALTSNQTTTTSFLSGSTTTPYQYVPSHNYGAGAWVIDLAVTLQPKSWNAATGELTLYNISPGSTLNFSATLTPVTNWSQVNISPPASGFSGTYPTSGSVDLSGLTKYLGSNFTFPIIPAYVYLSGIDPTKISGMNATVTAEYTNAGVLTTTYLLGTSTSPSSITMLSLPPTFPPDGSTLTGYPQPVSATISDLSPPFNAKPTDLVLKYDLSMASITLTPSDLTSTSDTTLSVGIAVPFPLQFIIPASGASLNFNSGTSDFFGRTSPTSNTVDNLLGQLTSVTVALNLDNTTGLTGSAVFSDSSGFSKSLTLVTGLSTVQLQLTPADISHIINTIPFAPSLQVTLNTSGAAETVTLPANGISGTASVTAVADINQTYNF
;
A
#
# COMPACT_ATOMS: atom_id res chain seq x y z
N MET A 1 15.53 -9.80 52.88
CA MET A 1 15.31 -11.21 52.46
C MET A 1 16.58 -12.07 52.45
N ALA A 2 17.76 -11.55 52.08
CA ALA A 2 19.00 -12.35 52.05
C ALA A 2 19.51 -12.82 53.43
N PHE A 3 19.34 -12.01 54.48
CA PHE A 3 19.66 -12.39 55.87
C PHE A 3 18.76 -13.54 56.39
N LYS A 4 17.48 -13.54 56.00
CA LYS A 4 16.50 -14.62 56.26
C LYS A 4 16.94 -15.96 55.64
N ARG A 5 17.43 -15.97 54.39
CA ARG A 5 17.87 -17.19 53.70
C ARG A 5 19.17 -17.78 54.26
N ARG A 6 20.11 -16.96 54.77
CA ARG A 6 21.42 -17.43 55.23
C ARG A 6 21.42 -18.07 56.62
N ILE A 7 20.50 -17.67 57.51
CA ILE A 7 20.29 -18.35 58.81
C ILE A 7 19.72 -19.77 58.59
N ILE A 8 18.85 -19.95 57.59
CA ILE A 8 18.28 -21.25 57.21
C ILE A 8 19.36 -22.20 56.67
N TYR A 9 20.32 -21.70 55.87
CA TYR A 9 21.46 -22.52 55.40
C TYR A 9 22.45 -22.89 56.52
N ALA A 10 22.65 -22.03 57.52
CA ALA A 10 23.49 -22.33 58.68
C ALA A 10 22.90 -23.44 59.58
N LEU A 11 21.56 -23.52 59.65
CA LEU A 11 20.84 -24.59 60.36
C LEU A 11 20.75 -25.89 59.53
N GLY A 12 20.72 -25.80 58.19
CA GLY A 12 20.69 -26.95 57.28
C GLY A 12 22.01 -27.73 57.16
N ALA A 13 23.15 -27.15 57.54
CA ALA A 13 24.45 -27.84 57.53
C ALA A 13 24.58 -28.96 58.59
N LEU A 14 23.64 -29.05 59.54
CA LEU A 14 23.59 -30.10 60.57
C LEU A 14 22.99 -31.43 60.06
N SER A 15 22.41 -31.50 58.86
CA SER A 15 21.78 -32.71 58.32
C SER A 15 22.72 -33.64 57.54
N LEU A 16 24.05 -33.43 57.60
CA LEU A 16 25.05 -34.20 56.82
C LEU A 16 25.66 -35.42 57.55
N PHE A 17 25.10 -35.85 58.70
CA PHE A 17 25.60 -37.02 59.44
C PHE A 17 24.82 -38.32 59.21
N ALA A 18 24.02 -38.42 58.14
CA ALA A 18 23.30 -39.62 57.76
C ALA A 18 23.96 -40.35 56.57
N SER A 19 25.08 -41.04 56.81
CA SER A 19 25.53 -42.13 55.93
C SER A 19 26.61 -43.01 56.59
N CYS A 20 26.20 -44.07 57.28
CA CYS A 20 26.97 -45.32 57.39
C CYS A 20 26.08 -46.46 57.93
N SER A 21 26.13 -47.60 57.26
CA SER A 21 25.26 -48.78 57.39
C SER A 21 25.75 -49.83 58.40
N SER A 22 24.80 -50.48 59.11
CA SER A 22 24.87 -51.67 59.99
C SER A 22 25.30 -51.48 61.47
N PRO A 23 24.95 -52.40 62.40
CA PRO A 23 23.63 -52.90 62.78
C PRO A 23 23.38 -52.56 64.28
N VAL A 24 22.63 -51.50 64.57
CA VAL A 24 22.30 -51.09 65.94
C VAL A 24 20.85 -50.61 65.95
N SER A 25 20.00 -51.19 66.82
CA SER A 25 18.56 -50.87 66.88
C SER A 25 18.24 -49.50 67.49
N SER A 26 19.20 -48.89 68.21
CA SER A 26 19.15 -47.47 68.54
C SER A 26 20.55 -46.92 68.86
N VAL A 27 20.84 -45.69 68.45
CA VAL A 27 22.06 -44.95 68.84
C VAL A 27 21.64 -43.70 69.59
N THR A 28 22.07 -43.56 70.85
CA THR A 28 21.92 -42.33 71.62
C THR A 28 23.20 -41.51 71.53
N ILE A 29 23.11 -40.35 70.88
CA ILE A 29 24.22 -39.39 70.81
C ILE A 29 23.98 -38.36 71.93
N LYS A 30 24.90 -38.32 72.90
CA LYS A 30 25.00 -37.26 73.91
C LYS A 30 26.23 -36.41 73.64
N ALA A 31 26.03 -35.21 73.12
CA ALA A 31 27.13 -34.31 72.79
C ALA A 31 26.74 -32.86 73.06
N LYS A 32 27.72 -32.06 73.53
CA LYS A 32 27.58 -30.61 73.70
C LYS A 32 28.45 -29.83 72.70
N PRO A 33 28.28 -30.01 71.38
CA PRO A 33 29.13 -29.33 70.42
C PRO A 33 28.83 -27.83 70.43
N THR A 34 29.89 -27.04 70.30
CA THR A 34 29.79 -25.63 69.91
C THR A 34 30.06 -25.54 68.42
N VAL A 35 29.06 -25.12 67.66
CA VAL A 35 29.15 -24.98 66.20
C VAL A 35 29.35 -23.50 65.88
N TYR A 36 30.43 -23.21 65.16
CA TYR A 36 30.70 -21.88 64.61
C TYR A 36 30.45 -21.89 63.11
N ALA A 37 29.71 -20.91 62.62
CA ALA A 37 29.50 -20.66 61.19
C ALA A 37 29.71 -19.18 60.86
N SER A 38 30.65 -18.88 59.95
CA SER A 38 30.74 -17.56 59.33
C SER A 38 29.60 -17.43 58.30
N LEU A 39 28.78 -16.39 58.43
CA LEU A 39 27.69 -16.08 57.50
C LEU A 39 28.15 -15.18 56.33
N GLY A 40 29.46 -14.90 56.28
CA GLY A 40 30.12 -14.11 55.24
C GLY A 40 30.03 -12.60 55.44
N GLN A 41 30.58 -11.88 54.46
CA GLN A 41 30.48 -10.42 54.37
C GLN A 41 29.13 -10.01 53.78
N TYR A 42 28.62 -8.87 54.22
CA TYR A 42 27.50 -8.16 53.64
C TYR A 42 27.86 -6.68 53.48
N SER A 43 27.37 -6.09 52.41
CA SER A 43 27.41 -4.65 52.19
C SER A 43 26.05 -4.25 51.63
N TYR A 44 25.41 -3.31 52.30
CA TYR A 44 24.13 -2.75 51.86
C TYR A 44 24.31 -1.25 51.65
N PRO A 45 24.63 -0.81 50.42
CA PRO A 45 24.68 0.62 50.10
C PRO A 45 23.27 1.23 50.21
N VAL A 46 23.20 2.55 50.40
CA VAL A 46 21.92 3.28 50.50
C VAL A 46 21.04 3.07 49.26
N SER A 47 21.66 2.94 48.08
CA SER A 47 21.01 2.61 46.80
C SER A 47 20.28 1.26 46.79
N SER A 48 20.58 0.35 47.72
CA SER A 48 19.85 -0.92 47.87
C SER A 48 18.48 -0.75 48.52
N TYR A 49 18.22 0.39 49.17
CA TYR A 49 16.99 0.65 49.93
C TYR A 49 16.16 1.77 49.31
N ILE A 50 16.82 2.81 48.82
CA ILE A 50 16.22 3.97 48.16
C ILE A 50 16.97 4.11 46.84
N ASN A 51 16.26 3.98 45.72
CA ASN A 51 16.75 4.14 44.35
C ASN A 51 15.64 4.78 43.51
N PRO A 52 15.91 5.20 42.25
CA PRO A 52 14.92 5.91 41.44
C PRO A 52 13.54 5.24 41.37
N SER A 53 13.50 3.96 41.00
CA SER A 53 12.24 3.21 40.91
C SER A 53 11.52 3.08 42.25
N LYS A 54 12.28 3.00 43.36
CA LYS A 54 11.68 2.98 44.69
C LYS A 54 11.08 4.34 45.06
N ILE A 55 11.74 5.43 44.71
CA ILE A 55 11.26 6.80 44.94
C ILE A 55 9.96 7.04 44.16
N GLU A 56 9.94 6.70 42.86
CA GLU A 56 8.72 6.79 42.03
C GLU A 56 7.57 5.99 42.64
N SER A 57 7.85 4.76 43.09
CA SER A 57 6.86 3.94 43.78
C SER A 57 6.34 4.56 45.08
N LEU A 58 7.19 5.29 45.82
CA LEU A 58 6.78 5.99 47.03
C LEU A 58 5.95 7.25 46.74
N MET A 59 6.00 7.74 45.50
CA MET A 59 5.26 8.90 44.99
C MET A 59 4.01 8.52 44.17
N GLY A 60 3.65 7.23 44.16
CA GLY A 60 2.47 6.72 43.43
C GLY A 60 2.70 6.45 41.94
N ASN A 61 3.95 6.40 41.47
CA ASN A 61 4.34 6.26 40.05
C ASN A 61 3.67 7.31 39.14
N PRO A 62 3.86 8.62 39.41
CA PRO A 62 3.22 9.66 38.64
C PRO A 62 3.74 9.67 37.19
N THR A 63 2.81 9.69 36.23
CA THR A 63 3.14 9.70 34.80
C THR A 63 3.97 10.93 34.42
N GLY A 64 5.12 10.72 33.77
CA GLY A 64 5.99 11.79 33.26
C GLY A 64 7.06 12.27 34.25
N LEU A 65 7.11 11.72 35.48
CA LEU A 65 8.21 11.96 36.42
C LEU A 65 9.39 11.11 35.97
N SER A 66 10.58 11.70 35.98
CA SER A 66 11.81 10.94 35.85
C SER A 66 12.70 11.19 37.07
N VAL A 67 13.29 10.12 37.59
CA VAL A 67 14.18 10.17 38.76
C VAL A 67 15.56 9.65 38.37
N TYR A 68 16.58 10.47 38.61
CA TYR A 68 17.96 10.14 38.26
C TYR A 68 18.82 10.00 39.51
N ASN A 69 19.80 9.09 39.47
CA ASN A 69 20.90 9.15 40.44
C ASN A 69 21.71 10.40 40.15
N TYR A 70 21.85 11.30 41.11
CA TYR A 70 22.50 12.58 40.90
C TYR A 70 23.84 12.66 41.62
N GLN A 71 24.88 13.02 40.87
CA GLN A 71 26.22 13.27 41.38
C GLN A 71 26.58 14.73 41.08
N PRO A 72 26.40 15.65 42.06
CA PRO A 72 26.72 17.06 41.85
C PRO A 72 28.23 17.23 41.64
N THR A 73 28.62 18.25 40.88
CA THR A 73 30.05 18.60 40.71
C THR A 73 30.65 18.98 42.08
N PRO A 74 31.74 18.33 42.54
CA PRO A 74 32.19 18.48 43.92
C PRO A 74 32.65 19.91 44.24
N THR A 75 31.93 20.60 45.14
CA THR A 75 32.36 21.85 45.75
C THR A 75 32.98 21.56 47.13
N GLY A 76 34.18 20.98 47.16
CA GLY A 76 34.97 20.78 48.39
C GLY A 76 35.28 19.33 48.76
N SER A 77 36.13 19.16 49.79
CA SER A 77 36.81 17.90 50.16
C SER A 77 36.04 17.04 51.19
N GLY A 78 34.72 16.93 51.06
CA GLY A 78 33.88 16.04 51.87
C GLY A 78 33.26 14.90 51.05
N THR A 79 32.89 13.79 51.68
CA THR A 79 32.07 12.75 51.04
C THR A 79 30.72 13.34 50.66
N ALA A 80 30.42 13.42 49.36
CA ALA A 80 29.18 13.99 48.86
C ALA A 80 27.95 13.20 49.36
N PRO A 81 26.86 13.88 49.75
CA PRO A 81 25.59 13.23 50.07
C PRO A 81 25.07 12.42 48.87
N GLN A 82 24.29 11.37 49.13
CA GLN A 82 23.51 10.75 48.06
C GLN A 82 22.39 11.73 47.66
N GLU A 83 22.37 12.13 46.39
CA GLU A 83 21.33 12.99 45.83
C GLU A 83 20.60 12.29 44.69
N TYR A 84 19.35 12.70 44.48
CA TYR A 84 18.54 12.32 43.31
C TYR A 84 18.10 13.59 42.59
N LEU A 85 17.92 13.50 41.28
CA LEU A 85 17.33 14.60 40.52
C LEU A 85 15.92 14.19 40.09
N PHE A 86 14.90 14.92 40.53
CA PHE A 86 13.54 14.76 40.01
C PHE A 86 13.34 15.75 38.88
N HIS A 87 12.85 15.26 37.75
CA HIS A 87 12.51 16.09 36.61
C HIS A 87 11.00 16.04 36.36
N TYR A 88 10.38 17.22 36.44
CA TYR A 88 8.98 17.44 36.14
C TYR A 88 8.86 18.24 34.82
N PRO A 89 8.53 17.60 33.69
CA PRO A 89 8.30 18.31 32.44
C PRO A 89 6.96 19.05 32.50
N LEU A 90 6.98 20.37 32.36
CA LEU A 90 5.77 21.20 32.39
C LEU A 90 5.23 21.48 30.98
N LEU A 91 6.11 21.83 30.04
CA LEU A 91 5.77 22.20 28.66
C LEU A 91 6.84 21.74 27.67
N SER A 92 6.42 21.31 26.48
CA SER A 92 7.29 21.01 25.34
C SER A 92 6.61 21.39 24.02
N VAL A 93 7.12 22.42 23.33
CA VAL A 93 6.57 22.97 22.08
C VAL A 93 7.65 23.01 20.98
N PRO A 94 7.49 22.29 19.86
CA PRO A 94 8.45 22.34 18.75
C PRO A 94 8.33 23.67 18.00
N LEU A 95 9.41 24.42 17.86
CA LEU A 95 9.39 25.76 17.24
C LEU A 95 9.88 25.81 15.79
N ASN A 96 10.38 24.70 15.24
CA ASN A 96 10.82 24.66 13.84
C ASN A 96 9.63 24.64 12.87
N VAL A 97 9.18 25.84 12.50
CA VAL A 97 8.05 26.04 11.59
C VAL A 97 8.25 25.41 10.22
N GLY A 98 9.46 25.50 9.65
CA GLY A 98 9.76 24.91 8.34
C GLY A 98 9.52 23.41 8.30
N SER A 99 10.02 22.69 9.33
CA SER A 99 9.78 21.26 9.51
C SER A 99 8.31 20.95 9.75
N ASN A 100 7.62 21.77 10.55
CA ASN A 100 6.20 21.59 10.83
C ASN A 100 5.32 21.78 9.58
N MET A 101 5.69 22.69 8.67
CA MET A 101 5.03 22.85 7.37
C MET A 101 5.26 21.65 6.44
N THR A 102 6.47 21.09 6.39
CA THR A 102 6.73 19.87 5.59
C THR A 102 5.97 18.66 6.12
N ASN A 103 5.73 18.58 7.43
CA ASN A 103 5.01 17.49 8.08
C ASN A 103 3.50 17.48 7.80
N LEU A 104 2.93 18.55 7.22
CA LEU A 104 1.52 18.60 6.83
C LEU A 104 1.17 17.64 5.67
N ASN A 105 2.20 17.08 5.00
CA ASN A 105 2.07 16.10 3.91
C ASN A 105 1.19 16.58 2.72
N LEU A 106 1.15 17.89 2.48
CA LEU A 106 0.35 18.50 1.40
C LEU A 106 0.74 17.94 0.02
N ALA A 107 2.03 17.70 -0.21
CA ALA A 107 2.52 17.17 -1.49
C ALA A 107 1.94 15.80 -1.85
N SER A 108 1.81 14.87 -0.88
CA SER A 108 1.19 13.56 -1.15
C SER A 108 -0.30 13.71 -1.45
N LEU A 109 -1.00 14.62 -0.76
CA LEU A 109 -2.42 14.89 -1.00
C LEU A 109 -2.67 15.44 -2.41
N ILE A 110 -1.77 16.26 -2.94
CA ILE A 110 -1.90 16.83 -4.29
C ILE A 110 -1.42 15.85 -5.36
N ASN A 111 -0.26 15.21 -5.17
CA ASN A 111 0.34 14.32 -6.19
C ASN A 111 -0.55 13.11 -6.48
N THR A 112 -1.29 12.60 -5.47
CA THR A 112 -2.30 11.55 -5.69
C THR A 112 -3.46 11.98 -6.57
N LYS A 113 -3.68 13.29 -6.74
CA LYS A 113 -4.75 13.90 -7.53
C LYS A 113 -4.29 14.37 -8.92
N ILE A 114 -2.99 14.32 -9.22
CA ILE A 114 -2.43 14.59 -10.56
C ILE A 114 -1.64 13.36 -11.03
N PRO A 115 -2.30 12.20 -11.20
CA PRO A 115 -1.61 10.98 -11.56
C PRO A 115 -1.05 11.04 -12.98
N ALA A 116 0.07 10.37 -13.19
CA ALA A 116 0.64 10.17 -14.53
C ALA A 116 -0.40 9.55 -15.47
N GLN A 117 -0.49 10.07 -16.69
CA GLN A 117 -1.40 9.58 -17.73
C GLN A 117 -0.60 8.95 -18.86
N SER A 118 -1.14 7.87 -19.42
CA SER A 118 -0.57 7.16 -20.57
C SER A 118 -1.66 6.74 -21.55
N PHE A 119 -1.41 6.91 -22.84
CA PHE A 119 -2.35 6.67 -23.93
C PHE A 119 -1.69 5.81 -25.00
N ALA A 120 -2.32 4.70 -25.36
CA ALA A 120 -1.86 3.84 -26.43
C ALA A 120 -2.72 4.11 -27.68
N ILE A 121 -2.06 4.50 -28.77
CA ILE A 121 -2.69 4.78 -30.05
C ILE A 121 -2.62 3.51 -30.90
N PRO A 122 -3.75 2.98 -31.42
CA PRO A 122 -3.73 1.73 -32.15
C PRO A 122 -2.84 1.79 -33.39
N ALA A 123 -2.13 0.69 -33.66
CA ALA A 123 -1.49 0.47 -34.93
C ALA A 123 -2.56 0.10 -35.97
N ILE A 124 -2.66 0.90 -37.04
CA ILE A 124 -3.64 0.68 -38.11
C ILE A 124 -3.03 0.26 -39.44
N ASN A 125 -1.71 0.40 -39.58
CA ASN A 125 -1.00 0.06 -40.81
C ASN A 125 -0.86 -1.45 -40.93
N GLN A 126 -1.78 -2.07 -41.67
CA GLN A 126 -1.88 -3.52 -41.78
C GLN A 126 -2.33 -3.94 -43.17
N THR A 127 -1.92 -5.15 -43.55
CA THR A 127 -2.32 -5.81 -44.80
C THR A 127 -3.08 -7.08 -44.46
N MET A 128 -4.21 -7.29 -45.14
CA MET A 128 -5.03 -8.50 -45.07
C MET A 128 -5.09 -9.15 -46.44
N ASN A 129 -5.03 -10.48 -46.46
CA ASN A 129 -5.31 -11.29 -47.65
C ASN A 129 -6.70 -11.91 -47.53
N ILE A 130 -7.51 -11.76 -48.58
CA ILE A 130 -8.90 -12.20 -48.64
C ILE A 130 -9.03 -13.22 -49.78
N PRO A 131 -9.05 -14.53 -49.47
CA PRO A 131 -9.22 -15.56 -50.48
C PRO A 131 -10.68 -15.63 -50.95
N ALA A 132 -10.88 -15.74 -52.25
CA ALA A 132 -12.17 -16.05 -52.87
C ALA A 132 -12.01 -17.18 -53.89
N THR A 133 -12.98 -18.09 -53.94
CA THR A 133 -12.95 -19.22 -54.89
C THR A 133 -13.65 -18.85 -56.19
N PHE A 134 -12.97 -19.07 -57.32
CA PHE A 134 -13.50 -18.90 -58.66
C PHE A 134 -13.61 -20.24 -59.38
N ASP A 135 -14.83 -20.79 -59.46
CA ASP A 135 -15.11 -22.01 -60.21
C ASP A 135 -15.53 -21.70 -61.65
N VAL A 136 -14.55 -21.72 -62.55
CA VAL A 136 -14.77 -21.48 -63.98
C VAL A 136 -15.64 -22.55 -64.62
N ASN A 137 -15.55 -23.80 -64.16
CA ASN A 137 -16.38 -24.89 -64.71
C ASN A 137 -17.86 -24.62 -64.41
N ALA A 138 -18.18 -24.26 -63.17
CA ALA A 138 -19.56 -23.93 -62.78
C ALA A 138 -20.12 -22.74 -63.58
N VAL A 139 -19.33 -21.66 -63.73
CA VAL A 139 -19.75 -20.46 -64.45
C VAL A 139 -19.94 -20.74 -65.94
N LEU A 140 -19.00 -21.46 -66.58
CA LEU A 140 -19.10 -21.81 -67.98
C LEU A 140 -20.28 -22.74 -68.24
N ARG A 141 -20.49 -23.78 -67.41
CA ARG A 141 -21.66 -24.65 -67.53
C ARG A 141 -22.97 -23.89 -67.42
N GLN A 142 -23.08 -22.97 -66.46
CA GLN A 142 -24.27 -22.14 -66.31
C GLN A 142 -24.51 -21.31 -67.57
N ALA A 143 -23.47 -20.64 -68.09
CA ALA A 143 -23.57 -19.85 -69.31
C ALA A 143 -23.97 -20.70 -70.53
N VAL A 144 -23.43 -21.92 -70.66
CA VAL A 144 -23.78 -22.84 -71.76
C VAL A 144 -25.22 -23.34 -71.63
N ASN A 145 -25.60 -23.84 -70.45
CA ASN A 145 -26.93 -24.43 -70.23
C ASN A 145 -28.04 -23.38 -70.36
N SER A 146 -27.78 -22.12 -69.97
CA SER A 146 -28.73 -21.02 -70.21
C SER A 146 -28.84 -20.63 -71.68
N GLY A 147 -27.82 -20.91 -72.52
CA GLY A 147 -27.83 -20.63 -73.95
C GLY A 147 -28.40 -21.75 -74.82
N LEU A 148 -28.42 -22.99 -74.31
CA LEU A 148 -29.01 -24.14 -75.01
C LEU A 148 -30.54 -24.12 -74.90
N THR A 149 -31.22 -23.78 -75.99
CA THR A 149 -32.69 -23.83 -76.06
C THR A 149 -33.19 -25.18 -76.56
N ALA A 150 -34.44 -25.53 -76.20
CA ALA A 150 -35.11 -26.71 -76.71
C ALA A 150 -35.19 -26.64 -78.24
N GLN A 151 -34.86 -27.75 -78.90
CA GLN A 151 -34.94 -27.91 -80.34
C GLN A 151 -36.15 -28.78 -80.70
N THR A 152 -36.77 -28.53 -81.84
CA THR A 152 -37.82 -29.38 -82.40
C THR A 152 -37.27 -30.16 -83.59
N ALA A 153 -37.67 -31.42 -83.71
CA ALA A 153 -37.34 -32.25 -84.86
C ALA A 153 -38.58 -33.04 -85.31
N THR A 154 -38.66 -33.31 -86.61
CA THR A 154 -39.76 -34.05 -87.22
C THR A 154 -39.32 -35.44 -87.65
N ILE A 155 -40.21 -36.41 -87.53
CA ILE A 155 -40.03 -37.77 -88.03
C ILE A 155 -41.28 -38.21 -88.78
N GLY A 156 -41.10 -38.81 -89.95
CA GLY A 156 -42.21 -39.29 -90.77
C GLY A 156 -42.64 -40.71 -90.41
N GLU A 157 -43.94 -40.94 -90.41
CA GLU A 157 -44.52 -42.28 -90.35
C GLU A 157 -44.38 -43.00 -91.70
N THR A 158 -43.97 -44.27 -91.66
CA THR A 158 -43.67 -45.03 -92.89
C THR A 158 -44.81 -45.93 -93.33
N GLY A 159 -45.70 -46.36 -92.41
CA GLY A 159 -46.72 -47.38 -92.66
C GLY A 159 -46.17 -48.79 -92.88
N LEU A 160 -44.84 -48.97 -92.78
CA LEU A 160 -44.16 -50.26 -92.94
C LEU A 160 -44.00 -50.95 -91.57
N SER A 161 -44.10 -52.28 -91.54
CA SER A 161 -43.89 -53.08 -90.33
C SER A 161 -42.42 -53.15 -89.89
N SER A 162 -41.47 -52.94 -90.81
CA SER A 162 -40.02 -52.91 -90.53
C SER A 162 -39.27 -52.07 -91.59
N PRO A 163 -39.34 -50.73 -91.53
CA PRO A 163 -38.54 -49.84 -92.37
C PRO A 163 -37.05 -49.86 -91.95
N PRO A 164 -36.12 -49.51 -92.87
CA PRO A 164 -34.72 -49.31 -92.50
C PRO A 164 -34.57 -48.18 -91.47
N PRO A 165 -33.59 -48.26 -90.55
CA PRO A 165 -33.34 -47.21 -89.57
C PRO A 165 -33.10 -45.86 -90.25
N ALA A 166 -33.69 -44.81 -89.67
CA ALA A 166 -33.51 -43.42 -90.13
C ALA A 166 -32.59 -42.65 -89.17
N THR A 167 -31.92 -41.62 -89.67
CA THR A 167 -31.09 -40.72 -88.86
C THR A 167 -31.74 -39.34 -88.80
N VAL A 168 -32.09 -38.90 -87.60
CA VAL A 168 -32.56 -37.53 -87.34
C VAL A 168 -31.39 -36.72 -86.79
N THR A 169 -31.04 -35.63 -87.45
CA THR A 169 -29.92 -34.76 -87.03
C THR A 169 -30.47 -33.49 -86.42
N ILE A 170 -30.13 -33.21 -85.17
CA ILE A 170 -30.57 -32.03 -84.43
C ILE A 170 -29.37 -31.11 -84.21
N PRO A 171 -29.33 -29.92 -84.85
CA PRO A 171 -28.23 -28.98 -84.65
C PRO A 171 -28.32 -28.33 -83.27
N LEU A 172 -27.16 -28.21 -82.62
CA LEU A 172 -26.97 -27.46 -81.39
C LEU A 172 -25.88 -26.41 -81.60
N SER A 173 -26.08 -25.25 -80.98
CA SER A 173 -25.12 -24.15 -81.01
C SER A 173 -24.93 -23.58 -79.61
N ILE A 174 -23.69 -23.27 -79.27
CA ILE A 174 -23.25 -22.72 -77.99
C ILE A 174 -22.50 -21.42 -78.29
N SER A 175 -22.95 -20.32 -77.70
CA SER A 175 -22.32 -19.00 -77.85
C SER A 175 -21.26 -18.68 -76.78
N SER A 176 -21.26 -19.43 -75.68
CA SER A 176 -20.40 -19.17 -74.51
C SER A 176 -18.93 -19.55 -74.71
N PHE A 177 -18.58 -20.28 -75.78
CA PHE A 177 -17.21 -20.61 -76.17
C PHE A 177 -17.10 -20.88 -77.69
N SER A 178 -15.89 -20.78 -78.25
CA SER A 178 -15.59 -21.27 -79.62
C SER A 178 -15.16 -22.74 -79.60
N THR A 179 -14.24 -23.10 -78.70
CA THR A 179 -13.86 -24.49 -78.46
C THR A 179 -13.62 -24.77 -76.98
N VAL A 180 -13.90 -25.99 -76.53
CA VAL A 180 -13.53 -26.49 -75.20
C VAL A 180 -12.95 -27.89 -75.30
N THR A 181 -11.94 -28.17 -74.48
CA THR A 181 -11.40 -29.52 -74.29
C THR A 181 -11.97 -30.07 -72.99
N VAL A 182 -12.81 -31.09 -73.11
CA VAL A 182 -13.50 -31.71 -71.97
C VAL A 182 -12.51 -32.54 -71.16
N ALA A 183 -12.48 -32.32 -69.86
CA ALA A 183 -11.77 -33.20 -68.94
C ALA A 183 -12.68 -34.36 -68.52
N THR A 184 -13.89 -34.05 -68.04
CA THR A 184 -14.93 -35.03 -67.64
C THR A 184 -16.34 -34.48 -67.90
N GLY A 185 -17.35 -35.35 -67.84
CA GLY A 185 -18.77 -35.00 -67.87
C GLY A 185 -19.53 -35.59 -69.05
N ALA A 186 -20.75 -35.12 -69.25
CA ALA A 186 -21.68 -35.62 -70.27
C ALA A 186 -22.62 -34.52 -70.79
N LEU A 187 -23.27 -34.81 -71.92
CA LEU A 187 -24.44 -34.08 -72.41
C LEU A 187 -25.71 -34.84 -72.01
N ASN A 188 -26.51 -34.23 -71.14
CA ASN A 188 -27.82 -34.72 -70.76
C ASN A 188 -28.85 -34.25 -71.78
N LEU A 189 -29.65 -35.19 -72.29
CA LEU A 189 -30.69 -34.96 -73.27
C LEU A 189 -32.04 -35.33 -72.66
N THR A 190 -33.00 -34.43 -72.76
CA THR A 190 -34.39 -34.65 -72.35
C THR A 190 -35.29 -34.54 -73.56
N PHE A 191 -36.05 -35.58 -73.84
CA PHE A 191 -36.96 -35.67 -74.97
C PHE A 191 -38.41 -35.54 -74.49
N GLY A 192 -39.17 -34.67 -75.15
CA GLY A 192 -40.62 -34.60 -74.99
C GLY A 192 -41.30 -35.78 -75.68
N ALA A 193 -42.47 -36.18 -75.16
CA ALA A 193 -43.30 -37.17 -75.83
C ALA A 193 -43.76 -36.65 -77.19
N VAL A 194 -43.69 -37.51 -78.20
CA VAL A 194 -44.27 -37.24 -79.53
C VAL A 194 -45.78 -37.05 -79.38
N SER A 195 -46.30 -35.93 -79.89
CA SER A 195 -47.74 -35.66 -79.94
C SER A 195 -48.27 -35.85 -81.36
N GLY A 196 -49.38 -36.57 -81.51
CA GLY A 196 -50.10 -36.70 -82.78
C GLY A 196 -49.81 -37.98 -83.57
N ALA A 197 -49.08 -38.94 -83.01
CA ALA A 197 -48.79 -40.22 -83.65
C ALA A 197 -50.06 -41.02 -83.98
N SER A 198 -50.11 -41.62 -85.16
CA SER A 198 -51.18 -42.51 -85.61
C SER A 198 -51.23 -43.79 -84.75
N PRO A 199 -52.43 -44.41 -84.59
CA PRO A 199 -52.55 -45.68 -83.91
C PRO A 199 -51.63 -46.77 -84.50
N GLY A 200 -50.87 -47.43 -83.64
CA GLY A 200 -49.95 -48.50 -84.05
C GLY A 200 -48.57 -48.03 -84.54
N PHE A 201 -48.30 -46.72 -84.54
CA PHE A 201 -46.94 -46.21 -84.75
C PHE A 201 -46.05 -46.53 -83.53
N THR A 202 -44.80 -46.92 -83.77
CA THR A 202 -43.75 -47.04 -82.75
C THR A 202 -42.53 -46.26 -83.18
N LEU A 203 -41.87 -45.60 -82.23
CA LEU A 203 -40.66 -44.82 -82.46
C LEU A 203 -39.68 -45.02 -81.30
N THR A 204 -38.58 -45.70 -81.60
CA THR A 204 -37.52 -45.99 -80.63
C THR A 204 -36.20 -45.43 -81.12
N ILE A 205 -35.49 -44.68 -80.27
CA ILE A 205 -34.09 -44.32 -80.53
C ILE A 205 -33.23 -45.52 -80.18
N THR A 206 -32.46 -46.03 -81.13
CA THR A 206 -31.54 -47.16 -80.94
C THR A 206 -30.10 -46.71 -80.67
N GLN A 207 -29.73 -45.51 -81.13
CA GLN A 207 -28.42 -44.92 -80.87
C GLN A 207 -28.49 -43.39 -80.87
N ILE A 208 -27.74 -42.77 -79.98
CA ILE A 208 -27.54 -41.32 -79.92
C ILE A 208 -26.05 -41.06 -80.14
N SER A 209 -25.72 -40.17 -81.07
CA SER A 209 -24.34 -39.79 -81.36
C SER A 209 -24.17 -38.28 -81.39
N LEU A 210 -23.06 -37.79 -80.84
CA LEU A 210 -22.61 -36.41 -81.02
C LEU A 210 -21.71 -36.35 -82.25
N VAL A 211 -22.06 -35.49 -83.20
CA VAL A 211 -21.32 -35.35 -84.45
C VAL A 211 -20.88 -33.90 -84.62
N ALA A 212 -19.59 -33.67 -84.84
CA ALA A 212 -19.04 -32.36 -85.18
C ALA A 212 -18.07 -32.49 -86.36
N GLY A 213 -18.17 -31.59 -87.34
CA GLY A 213 -17.30 -31.63 -88.53
C GLY A 213 -17.35 -32.94 -89.32
N GLY A 214 -18.48 -33.66 -89.27
CA GLY A 214 -18.64 -34.98 -89.91
C GLY A 214 -18.07 -36.17 -89.13
N GLN A 215 -17.47 -35.95 -87.96
CA GLN A 215 -16.92 -37.00 -87.09
C GLN A 215 -17.80 -37.26 -85.87
N THR A 216 -18.00 -38.53 -85.53
CA THR A 216 -18.68 -38.92 -84.29
C THR A 216 -17.73 -38.75 -83.10
N LEU A 217 -18.04 -37.82 -82.21
CA LEU A 217 -17.26 -37.49 -81.02
C LEU A 217 -17.61 -38.39 -79.83
N SER A 218 -18.87 -38.80 -79.72
CA SER A 218 -19.36 -39.74 -78.69
C SER A 218 -20.61 -40.44 -79.21
N SER A 219 -20.86 -41.67 -78.77
CA SER A 219 -22.11 -42.36 -79.05
C SER A 219 -22.55 -43.23 -77.88
N THR A 220 -23.84 -43.47 -77.75
CA THR A 220 -24.42 -44.33 -76.72
C THR A 220 -25.63 -45.05 -77.30
N ALA A 221 -25.71 -46.36 -77.05
CA ALA A 221 -26.89 -47.15 -77.42
C ALA A 221 -28.10 -46.71 -76.57
N SER A 222 -29.28 -46.72 -77.15
CA SER A 222 -30.52 -46.35 -76.47
C SER A 222 -31.63 -47.34 -76.83
N SER A 223 -32.67 -47.38 -76.00
CA SER A 223 -33.94 -48.04 -76.29
C SER A 223 -35.11 -47.10 -75.97
N LEU A 224 -34.86 -45.78 -76.05
CA LEU A 224 -35.80 -44.77 -75.63
C LEU A 224 -37.00 -44.73 -76.57
N ASN A 225 -38.20 -45.01 -76.03
CA ASN A 225 -39.46 -44.84 -76.75
C ASN A 225 -39.88 -43.37 -76.70
N LEU A 226 -39.82 -42.69 -77.84
CA LEU A 226 -40.14 -41.27 -77.94
C LEU A 226 -41.65 -40.97 -77.86
N LEU A 227 -42.53 -41.97 -77.97
CA LEU A 227 -43.96 -41.79 -77.72
C LEU A 227 -44.28 -41.45 -76.26
N THR A 228 -43.40 -41.84 -75.34
CA THR A 228 -43.52 -41.54 -73.90
C THR A 228 -42.52 -40.48 -73.43
N GLY A 229 -41.64 -40.01 -74.33
CA GLY A 229 -40.50 -39.16 -73.99
C GLY A 229 -39.48 -39.86 -73.09
N GLY A 230 -38.58 -39.07 -72.51
CA GLY A 230 -37.64 -39.52 -71.48
C GLY A 230 -36.25 -38.89 -71.62
N THR A 231 -35.24 -39.47 -70.98
CA THR A 231 -33.91 -38.86 -70.87
C THR A 231 -32.83 -39.80 -71.35
N ALA A 232 -31.78 -39.25 -71.95
CA ALA A 232 -30.55 -39.96 -72.26
C ALA A 232 -29.34 -39.15 -71.80
N THR A 233 -28.22 -39.82 -71.59
CA THR A 233 -26.95 -39.18 -71.22
C THR A 233 -25.89 -39.63 -72.21
N LEU A 234 -25.17 -38.66 -72.76
CA LEU A 234 -24.09 -38.92 -73.69
C LEU A 234 -22.75 -38.53 -73.03
N PRO A 235 -21.96 -39.50 -72.55
CA PRO A 235 -20.71 -39.21 -71.87
C PRO A 235 -19.68 -38.63 -72.86
N PHE A 236 -18.87 -37.69 -72.40
CA PHE A 236 -17.71 -37.22 -73.14
C PHE A 236 -16.49 -38.08 -72.77
N ALA A 237 -15.70 -38.47 -73.78
CA ALA A 237 -14.38 -39.01 -73.50
C ALA A 237 -13.45 -37.89 -73.00
N ALA A 238 -12.50 -38.22 -72.13
CA ALA A 238 -11.47 -37.26 -71.72
C ALA A 238 -10.71 -36.75 -72.95
N SER A 239 -10.42 -35.45 -72.98
CA SER A 239 -9.81 -34.73 -74.10
C SER A 239 -10.69 -34.57 -75.36
N THR A 240 -11.99 -34.86 -75.28
CA THR A 240 -12.92 -34.53 -76.37
C THR A 240 -12.92 -33.03 -76.61
N THR A 241 -12.70 -32.61 -77.85
CA THR A 241 -12.79 -31.19 -78.23
C THR A 241 -14.19 -30.91 -78.77
N LEU A 242 -14.93 -30.03 -78.10
CA LEU A 242 -16.23 -29.55 -78.54
C LEU A 242 -16.08 -28.18 -79.22
N THR A 243 -16.69 -28.02 -80.39
CA THR A 243 -16.81 -26.74 -81.09
C THR A 243 -18.12 -26.02 -80.72
N SER A 244 -18.24 -24.73 -81.03
CA SER A 244 -19.45 -23.93 -80.79
C SER A 244 -20.70 -24.43 -81.54
N SER A 245 -20.54 -25.28 -82.54
CA SER A 245 -21.63 -25.93 -83.25
C SER A 245 -21.35 -27.42 -83.42
N PHE A 246 -22.37 -28.24 -83.15
CA PHE A 246 -22.35 -29.70 -83.32
C PHE A 246 -23.78 -30.20 -83.47
N ASN A 247 -23.93 -31.46 -83.89
CA ASN A 247 -25.21 -32.11 -84.08
C ASN A 247 -25.38 -33.27 -83.10
N VAL A 248 -26.61 -33.49 -82.64
CA VAL A 248 -27.03 -34.76 -82.04
C VAL A 248 -27.71 -35.56 -83.15
N ALA A 249 -27.06 -36.65 -83.57
CA ALA A 249 -27.61 -37.60 -84.53
C ALA A 249 -28.31 -38.75 -83.77
N LEU A 250 -29.60 -38.93 -84.03
CA LEU A 250 -30.43 -39.98 -83.47
C LEU A 250 -30.65 -41.04 -84.54
N THR A 251 -30.19 -42.26 -84.30
CA THR A 251 -30.60 -43.42 -85.10
C THR A 251 -31.92 -43.93 -84.51
N VAL A 252 -32.97 -43.90 -85.32
CA VAL A 252 -34.32 -44.26 -84.91
C VAL A 252 -34.84 -45.45 -85.72
N THR A 253 -35.58 -46.32 -85.05
CA THR A 253 -36.40 -47.36 -85.67
C THR A 253 -37.86 -46.99 -85.49
N THR A 254 -38.56 -46.86 -86.62
CA THR A 254 -40.00 -46.62 -86.67
C THR A 254 -40.73 -47.89 -87.10
N SER A 255 -41.97 -48.12 -86.70
CA SER A 255 -42.85 -49.09 -87.37
C SER A 255 -44.31 -48.66 -87.31
N GLY A 256 -45.10 -49.05 -88.31
CA GLY A 256 -46.52 -48.70 -88.38
C GLY A 256 -46.79 -47.24 -88.73
N GLY A 257 -48.02 -46.79 -88.44
CA GLY A 257 -48.51 -45.43 -88.72
C GLY A 257 -49.11 -45.23 -90.13
N THR A 258 -49.45 -43.98 -90.44
CA THR A 258 -50.03 -43.50 -91.68
C THR A 258 -48.96 -42.89 -92.56
N THR A 259 -48.69 -43.49 -93.73
CA THR A 259 -47.67 -42.99 -94.68
C THR A 259 -47.88 -41.50 -95.00
N GLY A 260 -46.84 -40.70 -94.80
CA GLY A 260 -46.84 -39.25 -95.08
C GLY A 260 -47.26 -38.36 -93.90
N HIS A 261 -47.68 -38.94 -92.77
CA HIS A 261 -47.86 -38.21 -91.52
C HIS A 261 -46.50 -37.85 -90.89
N GLN A 262 -46.40 -36.67 -90.27
CA GLN A 262 -45.17 -36.16 -89.66
C GLN A 262 -45.42 -35.83 -88.20
N ASP A 263 -44.62 -36.45 -87.35
CA ASP A 263 -44.64 -36.25 -85.91
C ASP A 263 -43.52 -35.32 -85.48
N THR A 264 -43.79 -34.48 -84.48
CA THR A 264 -42.80 -33.58 -83.90
C THR A 264 -42.48 -33.98 -82.47
N PHE A 265 -41.20 -33.93 -82.10
CA PHE A 265 -40.75 -34.04 -80.71
C PHE A 265 -39.79 -32.91 -80.38
N THR A 266 -39.69 -32.60 -79.09
CA THR A 266 -38.73 -31.63 -78.56
C THR A 266 -37.54 -32.33 -77.91
N MET A 267 -36.34 -31.78 -78.07
CA MET A 267 -35.14 -32.20 -77.35
C MET A 267 -34.53 -30.98 -76.64
N GLN A 268 -34.32 -31.10 -75.33
CA GLN A 268 -33.55 -30.15 -74.54
C GLN A 268 -32.20 -30.77 -74.18
N ALA A 269 -31.13 -30.03 -74.39
CA ALA A 269 -29.78 -30.44 -74.00
C ALA A 269 -29.27 -29.61 -72.82
N ALA A 270 -28.46 -30.22 -71.95
CA ALA A 270 -27.73 -29.55 -70.88
C ALA A 270 -26.43 -30.30 -70.58
N LEU A 271 -25.35 -29.58 -70.31
CA LEU A 271 -24.13 -30.16 -69.73
C LEU A 271 -24.42 -30.69 -68.33
N SER A 272 -23.86 -31.86 -68.02
CA SER A 272 -23.98 -32.51 -66.70
C SER A 272 -23.30 -31.72 -65.58
N ASN A 273 -23.69 -31.96 -64.33
CA ASN A 273 -23.16 -31.23 -63.17
C ASN A 273 -21.65 -31.46 -62.93
N ASP A 274 -21.14 -32.61 -63.34
CA ASP A 274 -19.74 -33.02 -63.27
C ASP A 274 -18.93 -32.63 -64.52
N PHE A 275 -19.50 -31.84 -65.43
CA PHE A 275 -18.78 -31.34 -66.59
C PHE A 275 -17.66 -30.38 -66.20
N THR A 276 -16.45 -30.70 -66.63
CA THR A 276 -15.24 -29.91 -66.41
C THR A 276 -14.39 -29.82 -67.67
N ILE A 277 -13.61 -28.74 -67.80
CA ILE A 277 -12.71 -28.52 -68.93
C ILE A 277 -11.24 -28.51 -68.47
N SER A 278 -10.33 -28.84 -69.37
CA SER A 278 -8.88 -28.65 -69.19
C SER A 278 -8.38 -27.38 -69.89
N SER A 279 -9.03 -26.98 -70.99
CA SER A 279 -8.75 -25.75 -71.74
C SER A 279 -9.97 -25.29 -72.53
N ALA A 280 -10.02 -24.00 -72.87
CA ALA A 280 -11.07 -23.42 -73.70
C ALA A 280 -10.58 -22.20 -74.48
N SER A 281 -11.19 -21.93 -75.63
CA SER A 281 -10.95 -20.74 -76.44
C SER A 281 -12.25 -20.07 -76.87
N GLY A 282 -12.18 -18.75 -77.08
CA GLY A 282 -13.34 -17.94 -77.45
C GLY A 282 -14.41 -17.86 -76.37
N VAL A 283 -14.01 -17.94 -75.10
CA VAL A 283 -14.94 -17.98 -73.95
C VAL A 283 -15.57 -16.62 -73.69
N ASN A 284 -16.88 -16.61 -73.48
CA ASN A 284 -17.67 -15.42 -73.19
C ASN A 284 -18.59 -15.66 -72.00
N PHE A 285 -18.36 -14.93 -70.91
CA PHE A 285 -19.27 -14.87 -69.76
C PHE A 285 -18.99 -13.63 -68.91
N SER A 286 -19.91 -13.30 -68.00
CA SER A 286 -19.71 -12.31 -66.95
C SER A 286 -20.26 -12.87 -65.65
N THR A 287 -19.45 -12.87 -64.59
CA THR A 287 -19.87 -13.38 -63.27
C THR A 287 -19.34 -12.49 -62.15
N SER A 288 -20.07 -12.41 -61.05
CA SER A 288 -19.69 -11.66 -59.85
C SER A 288 -19.32 -12.63 -58.73
N ILE A 289 -18.06 -12.55 -58.27
CA ILE A 289 -17.53 -13.36 -57.18
C ILE A 289 -17.66 -12.53 -55.90
N PRO A 290 -18.46 -12.93 -54.91
CA PRO A 290 -18.56 -12.20 -53.65
C PRO A 290 -17.23 -12.24 -52.90
N VAL A 291 -16.83 -11.09 -52.35
CA VAL A 291 -15.72 -11.01 -51.39
C VAL A 291 -16.32 -11.33 -50.01
N PRO A 292 -15.79 -12.32 -49.27
CA PRO A 292 -16.27 -12.65 -47.95
C PRO A 292 -16.29 -11.43 -47.03
N ALA A 293 -17.37 -11.26 -46.26
CA ALA A 293 -17.44 -10.24 -45.24
C ALA A 293 -16.36 -10.53 -44.18
N THR A 294 -15.43 -9.59 -44.01
CA THR A 294 -14.26 -9.74 -43.14
C THR A 294 -14.04 -8.49 -42.32
N SER A 295 -13.48 -8.64 -41.12
CA SER A 295 -13.11 -7.54 -40.25
C SER A 295 -11.61 -7.28 -40.32
N PHE A 296 -11.21 -6.05 -40.63
CA PHE A 296 -9.81 -5.64 -40.57
C PHE A 296 -9.26 -5.84 -39.15
N PRO A 297 -7.99 -6.23 -38.99
CA PRO A 297 -7.41 -6.50 -37.69
C PRO A 297 -7.12 -5.15 -37.02
N PHE A 298 -8.08 -4.63 -36.29
CA PHE A 298 -8.00 -3.35 -35.60
C PHE A 298 -8.37 -3.56 -34.13
N ASN A 299 -7.38 -3.40 -33.24
CA ASN A 299 -7.54 -3.64 -31.81
C ASN A 299 -7.20 -2.36 -31.02
N PRO A 300 -8.15 -1.44 -30.88
CA PRO A 300 -7.94 -0.20 -30.13
C PRO A 300 -7.82 -0.46 -28.63
N ALA A 301 -6.99 0.34 -27.97
CA ALA A 301 -6.93 0.37 -26.52
C ALA A 301 -8.25 0.91 -25.95
N SER A 302 -8.59 0.54 -24.70
CA SER A 302 -9.86 0.92 -24.07
C SER A 302 -10.04 2.44 -23.87
N ASN A 303 -8.94 3.19 -23.85
CA ASN A 303 -8.94 4.65 -23.75
C ASN A 303 -8.94 5.37 -25.11
N PHE A 304 -8.90 4.63 -26.22
CA PHE A 304 -9.02 5.21 -27.56
C PHE A 304 -10.49 5.36 -27.92
N VAL A 305 -10.90 6.55 -28.37
CA VAL A 305 -12.28 6.83 -28.80
C VAL A 305 -12.34 6.90 -30.32
N SER A 306 -11.55 7.79 -30.92
CA SER A 306 -11.49 7.97 -32.37
C SER A 306 -10.22 8.70 -32.81
N ALA A 307 -9.89 8.64 -34.10
CA ALA A 307 -8.83 9.42 -34.71
C ALA A 307 -9.23 9.93 -36.09
N THR A 308 -8.85 11.15 -36.42
CA THR A 308 -9.02 11.73 -37.75
C THR A 308 -7.70 11.65 -38.50
N VAL A 309 -7.71 11.06 -39.68
CA VAL A 309 -6.53 10.92 -40.55
C VAL A 309 -6.14 12.28 -41.11
N ALA A 310 -4.85 12.62 -41.03
CA ALA A 310 -4.35 13.89 -41.54
C ALA A 310 -4.46 13.97 -43.08
N PRO A 311 -4.60 15.19 -43.66
CA PRO A 311 -4.65 15.37 -45.10
C PRO A 311 -3.46 14.74 -45.83
N SER A 312 -3.74 13.96 -46.88
CA SER A 312 -2.74 13.25 -47.70
C SER A 312 -1.83 12.29 -46.93
N GLN A 313 -2.24 11.88 -45.72
CA GLN A 313 -1.47 10.96 -44.87
C GLN A 313 -2.15 9.60 -44.72
N GLY A 314 -3.22 9.30 -45.45
CA GLY A 314 -3.85 7.99 -45.36
C GLY A 314 -4.47 7.50 -46.65
N GLN A 315 -4.31 6.21 -46.91
CA GLN A 315 -4.91 5.51 -48.02
C GLN A 315 -5.26 4.06 -47.65
N MET A 316 -6.28 3.52 -48.31
CA MET A 316 -6.51 2.08 -48.37
C MET A 316 -6.34 1.62 -49.82
N ILE A 317 -5.46 0.64 -50.05
CA ILE A 317 -5.28 0.00 -51.36
C ILE A 317 -5.90 -1.38 -51.33
N ILE A 318 -6.74 -1.68 -52.32
CA ILE A 318 -7.35 -3.00 -52.50
C ILE A 318 -6.94 -3.52 -53.87
N THR A 319 -6.16 -4.60 -53.88
CA THR A 319 -5.69 -5.24 -55.10
C THR A 319 -6.47 -6.52 -55.33
N PRO A 320 -7.20 -6.65 -56.45
CA PRO A 320 -7.89 -7.90 -56.78
C PRO A 320 -6.90 -9.05 -56.96
N GLY A 321 -7.34 -10.27 -56.63
CA GLY A 321 -6.53 -11.47 -56.85
C GLY A 321 -6.26 -11.70 -58.34
N ALA A 322 -4.98 -11.90 -58.68
CA ALA A 322 -4.55 -12.12 -60.06
C ALA A 322 -5.15 -13.43 -60.63
N LEU A 323 -5.62 -13.36 -61.88
CA LEU A 323 -5.93 -14.55 -62.66
C LEU A 323 -4.64 -15.26 -63.09
N PRO A 324 -4.69 -16.57 -63.41
CA PRO A 324 -3.53 -17.29 -63.95
C PRO A 324 -2.95 -16.58 -65.16
N SER A 325 -1.62 -16.40 -65.19
CA SER A 325 -0.93 -15.66 -66.26
C SER A 325 -1.06 -16.27 -67.65
N SER A 326 -1.38 -17.57 -67.72
CA SER A 326 -1.62 -18.29 -68.97
C SER A 326 -3.02 -18.03 -69.56
N TRP A 327 -3.86 -17.26 -68.88
CA TRP A 327 -5.22 -16.92 -69.33
C TRP A 327 -5.24 -15.54 -69.97
N THR A 328 -5.96 -15.40 -71.07
CA THR A 328 -6.03 -14.15 -71.86
C THR A 328 -7.48 -13.79 -72.17
N GLY A 329 -7.76 -12.50 -72.43
CA GLY A 329 -9.12 -12.01 -72.74
C GLY A 329 -10.04 -11.86 -71.52
N PHE A 330 -9.47 -11.84 -70.31
CA PHE A 330 -10.20 -11.59 -69.06
C PHE A 330 -10.02 -10.15 -68.58
N THR A 331 -11.08 -9.60 -68.00
CA THR A 331 -11.06 -8.32 -67.28
C THR A 331 -11.69 -8.50 -65.90
N GLN A 332 -11.14 -7.78 -64.91
CA GLN A 332 -11.65 -7.78 -63.54
C GLN A 332 -12.09 -6.36 -63.15
N SER A 333 -13.27 -6.26 -62.55
CA SER A 333 -13.76 -5.05 -61.91
C SER A 333 -14.16 -5.37 -60.49
N THR A 334 -13.62 -4.65 -59.51
CA THR A 334 -13.89 -4.88 -58.09
C THR A 334 -14.77 -3.76 -57.55
N SER A 335 -15.69 -4.13 -56.67
CA SER A 335 -16.55 -3.22 -55.91
C SER A 335 -16.40 -3.56 -54.43
N VAL A 336 -16.17 -2.55 -53.60
CA VAL A 336 -15.96 -2.70 -52.16
C VAL A 336 -16.80 -1.71 -51.37
N SER A 337 -17.17 -2.14 -50.17
CA SER A 337 -17.81 -1.33 -49.14
C SER A 337 -17.06 -1.54 -47.83
N ILE A 338 -16.60 -0.44 -47.24
CA ILE A 338 -15.93 -0.37 -45.95
C ILE A 338 -16.86 0.37 -45.00
N SER A 339 -17.18 -0.24 -43.87
CA SER A 339 -18.04 0.35 -42.86
C SER A 339 -17.47 0.16 -41.47
N GLN A 340 -17.60 1.21 -40.67
CA GLN A 340 -17.22 1.24 -39.27
C GLN A 340 -18.21 2.17 -38.54
N PRO A 341 -18.89 1.69 -37.49
CA PRO A 341 -19.79 2.53 -36.69
C PRO A 341 -19.10 3.80 -36.21
N ALA A 342 -19.72 4.96 -36.47
CA ALA A 342 -19.17 6.30 -36.15
C ALA A 342 -17.74 6.58 -36.68
N GLY A 343 -17.31 5.85 -37.71
CA GLY A 343 -15.98 5.97 -38.31
C GLY A 343 -16.05 5.91 -39.84
N LEU A 344 -15.20 5.06 -40.43
CA LEU A 344 -15.10 4.90 -41.88
C LEU A 344 -16.43 4.47 -42.52
N ASN A 345 -16.81 5.14 -43.60
CA ASN A 345 -17.91 4.74 -44.46
C ASN A 345 -17.56 5.07 -45.91
N LEU A 346 -16.99 4.08 -46.62
CA LEU A 346 -16.40 4.28 -47.94
C LEU A 346 -16.90 3.21 -48.90
N ASN A 347 -17.25 3.62 -50.12
CA ASN A 347 -17.63 2.72 -51.19
C ASN A 347 -16.83 3.08 -52.45
N GLN A 348 -16.28 2.08 -53.13
CA GLN A 348 -15.53 2.30 -54.37
C GLN A 348 -15.69 1.12 -55.31
N ASN A 349 -15.70 1.40 -56.61
CA ASN A 349 -15.72 0.42 -57.67
C ASN A 349 -14.78 0.85 -58.81
N GLY A 350 -14.19 -0.13 -59.50
CA GLY A 350 -13.28 0.15 -60.61
C GLY A 350 -12.58 -1.09 -61.15
N SER A 351 -11.82 -0.90 -62.23
CA SER A 351 -10.98 -1.94 -62.83
C SER A 351 -9.55 -1.87 -62.27
N GLY A 352 -9.01 -3.02 -61.84
CA GLY A 352 -7.67 -3.09 -61.27
C GLY A 352 -7.60 -2.70 -59.79
N PRO A 353 -6.40 -2.36 -59.25
CA PRO A 353 -6.24 -1.93 -57.88
C PRO A 353 -7.04 -0.66 -57.57
N LEU A 354 -7.80 -0.69 -56.47
CA LEU A 354 -8.58 0.44 -55.98
C LEU A 354 -7.76 1.19 -54.93
N THR A 355 -7.73 2.52 -55.00
CA THR A 355 -7.11 3.39 -54.00
C THR A 355 -8.17 4.30 -53.42
N LEU A 356 -8.42 4.15 -52.12
CA LEU A 356 -9.33 4.99 -51.35
C LEU A 356 -8.50 5.98 -50.54
N ASP A 357 -8.80 7.26 -50.69
CA ASP A 357 -8.23 8.31 -49.86
C ASP A 357 -8.89 8.30 -48.47
N LEU A 358 -8.08 8.20 -47.42
CA LEU A 358 -8.54 8.26 -46.04
C LEU A 358 -8.40 9.66 -45.43
N SER A 359 -7.94 10.65 -46.19
CA SER A 359 -7.78 12.03 -45.72
C SER A 359 -9.05 12.57 -45.08
N ASN A 360 -8.93 13.11 -43.86
CA ASN A 360 -10.02 13.65 -43.05
C ASN A 360 -11.10 12.62 -42.65
N GLN A 361 -10.90 11.34 -42.95
CA GLN A 361 -11.79 10.29 -42.47
C GLN A 361 -11.53 10.03 -40.99
N THR A 362 -12.60 9.69 -40.28
CA THR A 362 -12.54 9.32 -38.87
C THR A 362 -12.50 7.81 -38.72
N ILE A 363 -11.61 7.33 -37.88
CA ILE A 363 -11.47 5.93 -37.48
C ILE A 363 -11.91 5.85 -36.03
N SER A 364 -13.02 5.19 -35.76
CA SER A 364 -13.52 5.02 -34.39
C SER A 364 -12.88 3.81 -33.69
N ALA A 365 -13.20 3.57 -32.43
CA ALA A 365 -12.81 2.36 -31.71
C ALA A 365 -13.57 1.08 -32.15
N SER A 366 -14.51 1.19 -33.09
CA SER A 366 -15.29 0.03 -33.55
C SER A 366 -14.55 -0.79 -34.60
N THR A 367 -15.01 -2.02 -34.84
CA THR A 367 -14.47 -2.90 -35.90
C THR A 367 -14.67 -2.30 -37.30
N ILE A 368 -13.62 -2.35 -38.13
CA ILE A 368 -13.68 -1.96 -39.54
C ILE A 368 -14.09 -3.20 -40.36
N SER A 369 -15.27 -3.14 -40.98
CA SER A 369 -15.82 -4.22 -41.79
C SER A 369 -15.61 -3.95 -43.27
N LEU A 370 -15.14 -4.95 -44.01
CA LEU A 370 -14.97 -4.93 -45.46
C LEU A 370 -15.87 -5.98 -46.10
N SER A 371 -16.57 -5.57 -47.16
CA SER A 371 -17.41 -6.43 -47.99
C SER A 371 -17.33 -5.99 -49.45
N GLY A 372 -17.74 -6.85 -50.39
CA GLY A 372 -17.72 -6.46 -51.81
C GLY A 372 -17.91 -7.62 -52.78
N SER A 373 -17.56 -7.39 -54.03
CA SER A 373 -17.49 -8.42 -55.06
C SER A 373 -16.45 -8.07 -56.12
N THR A 374 -15.93 -9.09 -56.81
CA THR A 374 -15.12 -8.94 -58.02
C THR A 374 -15.86 -9.54 -59.20
N THR A 375 -16.19 -8.70 -60.17
CA THR A 375 -16.76 -9.12 -61.44
C THR A 375 -15.65 -9.55 -62.38
N VAL A 376 -15.71 -10.79 -62.86
CA VAL A 376 -14.82 -11.34 -63.88
C VAL A 376 -15.61 -11.42 -65.19
N LYS A 377 -15.11 -10.74 -66.21
CA LYS A 377 -15.68 -10.75 -67.56
C LYS A 377 -14.68 -11.35 -68.54
N ALA A 378 -15.13 -12.40 -69.22
CA ALA A 378 -14.42 -13.06 -70.31
C ALA A 378 -14.98 -12.56 -71.65
N VAL A 379 -14.13 -12.08 -72.54
CA VAL A 379 -14.50 -11.70 -73.91
C VAL A 379 -13.50 -12.35 -74.87
N ASN A 380 -13.97 -13.30 -75.67
CA ASN A 380 -13.12 -14.11 -76.55
C ASN A 380 -11.91 -14.70 -75.80
N ALA A 381 -12.12 -15.12 -74.56
CA ALA A 381 -11.05 -15.46 -73.64
C ALA A 381 -10.47 -16.87 -73.90
N THR A 382 -9.21 -17.07 -73.52
CA THR A 382 -8.52 -18.36 -73.59
C THR A 382 -8.14 -18.84 -72.20
N ILE A 383 -8.48 -20.08 -71.87
CA ILE A 383 -8.18 -20.76 -70.62
C ILE A 383 -7.26 -21.95 -70.95
N SER A 384 -6.18 -22.08 -70.19
CA SER A 384 -5.27 -23.22 -70.29
C SER A 384 -4.90 -23.75 -68.90
N GLY A 385 -4.66 -25.07 -68.81
CA GLY A 385 -4.21 -25.73 -67.58
C GLY A 385 -5.21 -25.70 -66.43
N LEU A 386 -6.52 -25.73 -66.71
CA LEU A 386 -7.54 -25.79 -65.66
C LEU A 386 -7.57 -27.20 -65.06
N SER A 387 -7.35 -27.32 -63.75
CA SER A 387 -7.40 -28.58 -63.00
C SER A 387 -8.45 -28.59 -61.87
N GLY A 388 -9.11 -27.46 -61.64
CA GLY A 388 -10.12 -27.26 -60.59
C GLY A 388 -10.45 -25.78 -60.37
N PRO A 389 -11.21 -25.44 -59.32
CA PRO A 389 -11.48 -24.06 -58.94
C PRO A 389 -10.18 -23.29 -58.66
N VAL A 390 -10.14 -22.01 -59.05
CA VAL A 390 -9.00 -21.13 -58.83
C VAL A 390 -9.23 -20.27 -57.60
N THR A 391 -8.26 -20.21 -56.68
CA THR A 391 -8.31 -19.27 -55.55
C THR A 391 -7.75 -17.92 -55.98
N LEU A 392 -8.59 -16.89 -55.93
CA LEU A 392 -8.22 -15.50 -56.14
C LEU A 392 -7.98 -14.85 -54.77
N THR A 393 -6.72 -14.60 -54.43
CA THR A 393 -6.36 -13.93 -53.18
C THR A 393 -6.24 -12.43 -53.41
N SER A 394 -7.27 -11.69 -53.02
CA SER A 394 -7.21 -10.23 -53.01
C SER A 394 -6.42 -9.76 -51.79
N SER A 395 -5.77 -8.60 -51.88
CA SER A 395 -5.12 -7.97 -50.72
C SER A 395 -5.73 -6.60 -50.45
N ALA A 396 -5.89 -6.28 -49.17
CA ALA A 396 -6.37 -4.98 -48.72
C ALA A 396 -5.38 -4.45 -47.69
N ALA A 397 -4.82 -3.26 -47.94
CA ALA A 397 -3.81 -2.65 -47.10
C ALA A 397 -4.25 -1.25 -46.69
N ILE A 398 -4.24 -0.97 -45.38
CA ILE A 398 -4.43 0.38 -44.83
C ILE A 398 -3.07 0.96 -44.52
N THR A 399 -2.85 2.22 -44.89
CA THR A 399 -1.67 2.98 -44.50
C THR A 399 -2.10 4.36 -44.05
N VAL A 400 -1.69 4.74 -42.84
CA VAL A 400 -1.84 6.04 -42.21
C VAL A 400 -0.47 6.46 -41.68
N GLY A 401 0.05 7.58 -42.16
CA GLY A 401 1.29 8.19 -41.67
C GLY A 401 1.07 8.98 -40.38
N GLN A 402 0.00 9.75 -40.32
CA GLN A 402 -0.30 10.65 -39.19
C GLN A 402 -1.81 10.88 -39.04
N PHE A 403 -2.26 11.03 -37.78
CA PHE A 403 -3.56 11.56 -37.43
C PHE A 403 -3.48 13.06 -37.17
N SER A 404 -4.40 13.83 -37.74
CA SER A 404 -4.53 15.27 -37.45
C SER A 404 -5.00 15.47 -36.01
N SER A 405 -5.91 14.62 -35.55
CA SER A 405 -6.37 14.57 -34.16
C SER A 405 -6.71 13.15 -33.70
N VAL A 406 -6.52 12.87 -32.42
CA VAL A 406 -6.91 11.63 -31.74
C VAL A 406 -7.66 11.97 -30.46
N VAL A 407 -8.84 11.41 -30.29
CA VAL A 407 -9.66 11.56 -29.08
C VAL A 407 -9.42 10.37 -28.17
N VAL A 408 -9.04 10.66 -26.92
CA VAL A 408 -8.78 9.66 -25.88
C VAL A 408 -9.52 10.01 -24.60
N THR A 409 -9.79 8.99 -23.79
CA THR A 409 -10.32 9.16 -22.43
C THR A 409 -9.20 8.90 -21.43
N PRO A 410 -8.76 9.91 -20.64
CA PRO A 410 -7.78 9.69 -19.56
C PRO A 410 -8.26 8.64 -18.55
N GLY A 411 -7.33 8.12 -17.74
CA GLY A 411 -7.68 7.18 -16.69
C GLY A 411 -8.67 7.81 -15.69
N SER A 412 -9.50 6.99 -15.05
CA SER A 412 -10.54 7.46 -14.11
C SER A 412 -10.02 8.26 -12.91
N SER A 413 -8.72 8.18 -12.63
CA SER A 413 -8.04 8.96 -11.60
C SER A 413 -7.61 10.36 -12.04
N PHE A 414 -7.67 10.66 -13.34
CA PHE A 414 -7.34 11.98 -13.87
C PHE A 414 -8.47 12.97 -13.58
N VAL A 415 -8.14 14.03 -12.84
CA VAL A 415 -9.03 15.16 -12.63
C VAL A 415 -8.27 16.43 -13.01
N PRO A 416 -8.76 17.22 -13.98
CA PRO A 416 -8.03 18.39 -14.48
C PRO A 416 -7.91 19.50 -13.42
N SER A 417 -8.80 19.53 -12.43
CA SER A 417 -8.72 20.47 -11.31
C SER A 417 -8.97 19.77 -9.99
N THR A 418 -8.08 19.97 -9.03
CA THR A 418 -8.19 19.44 -7.68
C THR A 418 -8.02 20.55 -6.66
N THR A 419 -8.76 20.46 -5.56
CA THR A 419 -8.64 21.38 -4.42
C THR A 419 -8.47 20.55 -3.16
N VAL A 420 -7.44 20.89 -2.38
CA VAL A 420 -7.17 20.36 -1.05
C VAL A 420 -7.49 21.46 -0.04
N ASN A 421 -8.39 21.18 0.89
CA ASN A 421 -8.65 22.02 2.06
C ASN A 421 -8.12 21.28 3.28
N TYR A 422 -6.97 21.70 3.80
CA TYR A 422 -6.32 21.08 4.95
C TYR A 422 -6.61 21.91 6.20
N ASN A 423 -7.37 21.38 7.16
CA ASN A 423 -7.72 22.09 8.38
C ASN A 423 -6.74 21.72 9.50
N LEU A 424 -5.88 22.65 9.89
CA LEU A 424 -4.84 22.45 10.91
C LEU A 424 -5.44 22.00 12.26
N GLN A 425 -6.65 22.45 12.62
CA GLN A 425 -7.28 22.10 13.90
C GLN A 425 -7.72 20.64 13.97
N THR A 426 -8.21 20.09 12.85
CA THR A 426 -8.74 18.71 12.82
C THR A 426 -7.73 17.69 12.33
N ASN A 427 -6.71 18.11 11.57
CA ASN A 427 -5.73 17.23 10.95
C ASN A 427 -4.44 17.06 11.76
N LEU A 428 -4.23 17.85 12.81
CA LEU A 428 -3.06 17.77 13.69
C LEU A 428 -3.42 17.23 15.08
N SER A 429 -2.44 16.68 15.80
CA SER A 429 -2.61 16.36 17.22
C SER A 429 -2.80 17.64 18.05
N ALA A 430 -3.38 17.52 19.24
CA ALA A 430 -3.57 18.68 20.13
C ALA A 430 -2.25 19.43 20.41
N GLN A 431 -1.15 18.71 20.62
CA GLN A 431 0.18 19.28 20.85
C GLN A 431 0.74 19.99 19.61
N GLN A 432 0.52 19.42 18.41
CA GLN A 432 0.95 20.04 17.16
C GLN A 432 0.14 21.29 16.82
N PHE A 433 -1.18 21.25 17.03
CA PHE A 433 -2.05 22.39 16.81
C PHE A 433 -1.77 23.52 17.80
N GLN A 434 -1.43 23.18 19.04
CA GLN A 434 -1.05 24.15 20.08
C GLN A 434 0.16 25.01 19.67
N MET A 435 1.14 24.45 18.95
CA MET A 435 2.22 25.26 18.36
C MET A 435 1.68 26.27 17.34
N TRP A 436 0.79 25.85 16.43
CA TRP A 436 0.20 26.76 15.44
C TRP A 436 -0.60 27.89 16.09
N GLN A 437 -1.19 27.66 17.26
CA GLN A 437 -1.86 28.70 18.05
C GLN A 437 -0.91 29.75 18.63
N TRP A 438 0.39 29.43 18.77
CA TRP A 438 1.39 30.40 19.23
C TRP A 438 1.91 31.28 18.10
N VAL A 439 1.74 30.86 16.84
CA VAL A 439 2.28 31.59 15.70
C VAL A 439 1.35 32.74 15.35
N ASN A 440 1.84 33.97 15.55
CA ASN A 440 1.16 35.15 15.03
C ASN A 440 1.35 35.25 13.52
N TRP A 441 2.59 35.15 13.06
CA TRP A 441 2.91 35.17 11.63
C TRP A 441 4.28 34.54 11.37
N ILE A 442 4.50 34.12 10.11
CA ILE A 442 5.76 33.59 9.61
C ILE A 442 6.11 34.29 8.31
N ASP A 443 7.31 34.84 8.22
CA ASP A 443 7.84 35.39 6.99
C ASP A 443 8.56 34.30 6.20
N PHE A 444 8.00 33.95 5.05
CA PHE A 444 8.57 33.00 4.10
C PHE A 444 9.34 33.72 2.99
N THR A 445 10.60 33.35 2.80
CA THR A 445 11.40 33.74 1.63
C THR A 445 11.11 32.87 0.42
N GLY A 446 10.39 31.76 0.60
CA GLY A 446 9.81 30.95 -0.45
C GLY A 446 8.82 29.95 0.14
N LEU A 447 7.53 30.16 -0.09
CA LEU A 447 6.44 29.26 0.30
C LEU A 447 5.67 28.78 -0.93
N GLY A 448 5.56 27.48 -1.12
CA GLY A 448 4.76 26.90 -2.19
C GLY A 448 5.29 25.55 -2.65
N PHE A 449 5.42 25.37 -3.98
CA PHE A 449 5.77 24.08 -4.57
C PHE A 449 6.76 24.20 -5.72
N SER A 450 7.74 23.30 -5.74
CA SER A 450 8.56 23.03 -6.92
C SER A 450 7.86 21.99 -7.80
N LEU A 451 7.75 22.27 -9.10
CA LEU A 451 7.17 21.40 -10.12
C LEU A 451 8.27 20.72 -10.92
N SER A 452 8.11 19.42 -11.14
CA SER A 452 8.73 18.69 -12.23
C SER A 452 7.61 18.07 -13.09
N PHE A 453 7.44 18.57 -14.31
CA PHE A 453 6.42 18.10 -15.25
C PHE A 453 7.07 17.57 -16.51
N THR A 454 6.71 16.36 -16.95
CA THR A 454 7.15 15.81 -18.22
C THR A 454 5.96 15.72 -19.17
N ASN A 455 6.02 16.43 -20.30
CA ASN A 455 5.02 16.40 -21.36
C ASN A 455 5.58 15.66 -22.59
N ASN A 456 5.32 14.36 -22.73
CA ASN A 456 5.76 13.59 -23.91
C ASN A 456 4.70 13.58 -25.04
N LEU A 457 3.77 14.55 -25.02
CA LEU A 457 2.82 14.74 -26.12
C LEU A 457 3.51 15.49 -27.29
N PRO A 458 3.18 15.21 -28.56
CA PRO A 458 3.76 15.91 -29.71
C PRO A 458 3.40 17.39 -29.78
N ALA A 459 4.12 18.14 -30.61
CA ALA A 459 3.91 19.57 -30.81
C ALA A 459 2.44 19.91 -31.14
N GLY A 460 1.92 20.96 -30.51
CA GLY A 460 0.52 21.38 -30.60
C GLY A 460 -0.34 20.97 -29.41
N ASN A 461 0.19 20.14 -28.50
CA ASN A 461 -0.46 19.63 -27.29
C ASN A 461 0.13 20.25 -26.00
N ASP A 462 0.44 21.55 -26.05
CA ASP A 462 0.89 22.28 -24.87
C ASP A 462 -0.23 22.33 -23.82
N MET A 463 0.17 22.43 -22.54
CA MET A 463 -0.76 22.50 -21.42
C MET A 463 -0.40 23.67 -20.53
N ASN A 464 -1.33 24.10 -19.67
CA ASN A 464 -1.03 25.03 -18.60
C ASN A 464 -1.29 24.37 -17.26
N MET A 465 -0.42 24.62 -16.28
CA MET A 465 -0.67 24.27 -14.89
C MET A 465 -0.81 25.55 -14.08
N THR A 466 -1.90 25.67 -13.33
CA THR A 466 -2.14 26.78 -12.41
C THR A 466 -2.15 26.24 -10.99
N ILE A 467 -1.42 26.90 -10.09
CA ILE A 467 -1.48 26.64 -8.65
C ILE A 467 -2.02 27.89 -7.97
N ASN A 468 -3.10 27.72 -7.22
CA ASN A 468 -3.75 28.78 -6.46
C ASN A 468 -3.84 28.38 -4.98
N SER A 469 -3.56 29.33 -4.09
CA SER A 469 -3.75 29.18 -2.65
C SER A 469 -3.85 30.57 -2.03
N GLN A 470 -4.97 30.89 -1.39
CA GLN A 470 -5.08 32.14 -0.64
C GLN A 470 -4.19 32.10 0.59
N ALA A 471 -4.18 30.98 1.32
CA ALA A 471 -3.31 30.76 2.47
C ALA A 471 -1.84 31.00 2.13
N PHE A 472 -1.36 30.53 0.98
CA PHE A 472 0.03 30.70 0.56
C PHE A 472 0.25 31.90 -0.37
N GLY A 473 -0.77 32.71 -0.67
CA GLY A 473 -0.64 33.85 -1.59
C GLY A 473 -0.26 33.48 -3.03
N LEU A 474 -0.55 32.24 -3.44
CA LEU A 474 -0.21 31.73 -4.77
C LEU A 474 -1.36 32.03 -5.75
N SER A 475 -1.01 32.64 -6.89
CA SER A 475 -1.85 32.65 -8.09
C SER A 475 -0.95 32.73 -9.32
N GLN A 476 -0.42 31.58 -9.72
CA GLN A 476 0.61 31.50 -10.76
C GLN A 476 0.26 30.40 -11.77
N THR A 477 0.54 30.67 -13.05
CA THR A 477 0.32 29.74 -14.16
C THR A 477 1.65 29.50 -14.89
N GLN A 478 1.96 28.24 -15.14
CA GLN A 478 3.12 27.80 -15.91
C GLN A 478 2.67 27.12 -17.20
N ALA A 479 3.25 27.53 -18.32
CA ALA A 479 3.12 26.81 -19.59
C ALA A 479 3.99 25.55 -19.58
N LEU A 480 3.42 24.44 -20.06
CA LEU A 480 4.00 23.11 -20.11
C LEU A 480 4.12 22.67 -21.57
N THR A 481 5.25 23.02 -22.18
CA THR A 481 5.50 22.80 -23.61
C THR A 481 5.60 21.32 -23.94
N SER A 482 5.02 20.92 -25.08
CA SER A 482 5.12 19.57 -25.64
C SER A 482 6.56 19.09 -25.87
N ASN A 483 6.77 17.78 -25.75
CA ASN A 483 8.07 17.10 -25.88
C ASN A 483 9.18 17.65 -24.97
N GLN A 484 8.84 18.13 -23.77
CA GLN A 484 9.79 18.70 -22.83
C GLN A 484 9.49 18.32 -21.38
N THR A 485 10.54 18.37 -20.56
CA THR A 485 10.41 18.40 -19.10
C THR A 485 10.54 19.84 -18.63
N THR A 486 9.53 20.34 -17.93
CA THR A 486 9.50 21.66 -17.30
C THR A 486 9.81 21.49 -15.82
N THR A 487 10.85 22.19 -15.34
CA THR A 487 11.14 22.32 -13.91
C THR A 487 11.02 23.79 -13.54
N THR A 488 10.16 24.10 -12.57
CA THR A 488 9.92 25.46 -12.09
C THR A 488 9.49 25.45 -10.63
N SER A 489 9.32 26.62 -10.01
CA SER A 489 8.77 26.72 -8.66
C SER A 489 7.69 27.79 -8.60
N PHE A 490 6.55 27.44 -8.01
CA PHE A 490 5.47 28.35 -7.66
C PHE A 490 5.67 28.77 -6.22
N LEU A 491 6.33 29.91 -6.02
CA LEU A 491 6.68 30.41 -4.69
C LEU A 491 6.05 31.76 -4.44
N SER A 492 5.57 31.95 -3.22
CA SER A 492 5.31 33.24 -2.63
C SER A 492 6.49 33.68 -1.77
N GLY A 493 6.80 34.96 -1.82
CA GLY A 493 7.90 35.55 -1.08
C GLY A 493 9.25 35.39 -1.80
N SER A 494 10.20 36.23 -1.38
CA SER A 494 11.61 36.19 -1.79
C SER A 494 12.49 36.60 -0.62
N THR A 495 13.82 36.50 -0.77
CA THR A 495 14.76 37.01 0.23
C THR A 495 14.66 38.53 0.45
N THR A 496 14.23 39.29 -0.56
CA THR A 496 14.06 40.75 -0.47
C THR A 496 12.65 41.19 -0.10
N THR A 497 11.64 40.35 -0.38
CA THR A 497 10.23 40.63 -0.10
C THR A 497 9.55 39.35 0.42
N PRO A 498 9.69 39.01 1.71
CA PRO A 498 9.09 37.81 2.27
C PRO A 498 7.56 37.83 2.18
N TYR A 499 6.96 36.64 2.04
CA TYR A 499 5.52 36.46 2.17
C TYR A 499 5.17 36.17 3.63
N GLN A 500 4.33 37.00 4.22
CA GLN A 500 3.89 36.82 5.59
C GLN A 500 2.65 35.90 5.65
N TYR A 501 2.83 34.70 6.20
CA TYR A 501 1.76 33.75 6.46
C TYR A 501 1.22 33.93 7.89
N VAL A 502 -0.10 34.01 8.04
CA VAL A 502 -0.78 34.22 9.32
C VAL A 502 -1.76 33.05 9.55
N PRO A 503 -1.40 32.02 10.33
CA PRO A 503 -2.19 30.80 10.47
C PRO A 503 -3.65 31.01 10.91
N SER A 504 -3.89 32.02 11.76
CA SER A 504 -5.19 32.36 12.33
C SER A 504 -6.09 33.21 11.43
N HIS A 505 -5.53 33.87 10.39
CA HIS A 505 -6.25 34.82 9.52
C HIS A 505 -6.85 34.22 8.26
N ASN A 506 -6.75 32.90 8.03
CA ASN A 506 -7.27 32.29 6.80
C ASN A 506 -8.78 32.60 6.64
N TYR A 507 -9.11 33.37 5.61
CA TYR A 507 -10.33 34.16 5.45
C TYR A 507 -11.62 33.29 5.40
N GLY A 508 -12.63 33.66 6.21
CA GLY A 508 -14.00 33.11 6.16
C GLY A 508 -14.43 32.35 7.43
N ALA A 509 -15.61 31.73 7.40
CA ALA A 509 -16.09 30.80 8.44
C ALA A 509 -15.23 29.51 8.43
N GLY A 510 -13.96 29.61 8.86
CA GLY A 510 -12.96 28.56 8.69
C GLY A 510 -11.52 29.01 8.91
N ALA A 511 -11.22 29.68 10.03
CA ALA A 511 -9.84 29.91 10.46
C ALA A 511 -9.06 28.57 10.52
N TRP A 512 -7.74 28.60 10.29
CA TRP A 512 -6.86 27.41 10.31
C TRP A 512 -6.92 26.48 9.08
N VAL A 513 -7.49 26.90 7.96
CA VAL A 513 -7.54 26.10 6.72
C VAL A 513 -6.47 26.55 5.71
N ILE A 514 -5.72 25.59 5.15
CA ILE A 514 -4.87 25.78 3.97
C ILE A 514 -5.65 25.33 2.75
N ASP A 515 -6.02 26.27 1.89
CA ASP A 515 -6.66 26.05 0.60
C ASP A 515 -5.59 25.91 -0.48
N LEU A 516 -5.61 24.81 -1.23
CA LEU A 516 -4.68 24.61 -2.32
C LEU A 516 -5.38 23.99 -3.50
N ALA A 517 -5.47 24.74 -4.59
CA ALA A 517 -6.01 24.29 -5.84
C ALA A 517 -4.91 24.12 -6.88
N VAL A 518 -4.88 22.97 -7.54
CA VAL A 518 -4.04 22.74 -8.72
C VAL A 518 -4.92 22.38 -9.89
N THR A 519 -4.74 23.11 -10.99
CA THR A 519 -5.48 22.92 -12.23
C THR A 519 -4.49 22.65 -13.36
N LEU A 520 -4.56 21.46 -13.94
CA LEU A 520 -3.95 21.14 -15.22
C LEU A 520 -4.99 21.36 -16.32
N GLN A 521 -4.68 22.26 -17.24
CA GLN A 521 -5.55 22.62 -18.36
C GLN A 521 -4.92 22.15 -19.67
N PRO A 522 -5.26 20.94 -20.15
CA PRO A 522 -4.95 20.53 -21.50
C PRO A 522 -5.66 21.44 -22.50
N LYS A 523 -4.99 21.77 -23.61
CA LYS A 523 -5.49 22.69 -24.63
C LYS A 523 -6.88 22.32 -25.18
N SER A 524 -7.18 21.02 -25.33
CA SER A 524 -8.43 20.52 -25.92
C SER A 524 -9.13 19.49 -25.04
N TRP A 525 -9.32 19.84 -23.77
CA TRP A 525 -10.11 19.07 -22.82
C TRP A 525 -11.61 19.35 -22.96
N ASN A 526 -12.43 18.30 -23.07
CA ASN A 526 -13.89 18.39 -23.04
C ASN A 526 -14.42 17.92 -21.69
N ALA A 527 -14.85 18.86 -20.85
CA ALA A 527 -15.35 18.56 -19.50
C ALA A 527 -16.69 17.81 -19.48
N ALA A 528 -17.50 17.91 -20.54
CA ALA A 528 -18.82 17.25 -20.58
C ALA A 528 -18.70 15.74 -20.86
N THR A 529 -17.71 15.34 -21.69
CA THR A 529 -17.47 13.94 -22.05
C THR A 529 -16.30 13.31 -21.31
N GLY A 530 -15.43 14.11 -20.67
CA GLY A 530 -14.22 13.62 -20.03
C GLY A 530 -13.14 13.20 -21.04
N GLU A 531 -13.17 13.75 -22.24
CA GLU A 531 -12.29 13.38 -23.35
C GLU A 531 -11.23 14.43 -23.62
N LEU A 532 -10.07 13.98 -24.07
CA LEU A 532 -8.94 14.80 -24.47
C LEU A 532 -8.68 14.61 -25.98
N THR A 533 -8.66 15.72 -26.72
CA THR A 533 -8.24 15.70 -28.13
C THR A 533 -6.76 16.05 -28.24
N LEU A 534 -5.98 15.13 -28.80
CA LEU A 534 -4.54 15.26 -29.05
C LEU A 534 -4.28 15.46 -30.54
N TYR A 535 -3.25 16.22 -30.91
CA TYR A 535 -2.94 16.56 -32.31
C TYR A 535 -1.59 16.02 -32.77
N ASN A 536 -1.45 15.83 -34.09
CA ASN A 536 -0.18 15.47 -34.75
C ASN A 536 0.40 14.13 -34.26
N ILE A 537 -0.44 13.10 -34.16
CA ILE A 537 -0.10 11.81 -33.55
C ILE A 537 0.17 10.75 -34.62
N SER A 538 1.27 9.99 -34.46
CA SER A 538 1.55 8.83 -35.32
C SER A 538 0.80 7.58 -34.84
N PRO A 539 0.26 6.73 -35.74
CA PRO A 539 -0.33 5.46 -35.35
C PRO A 539 0.67 4.54 -34.62
N GLY A 540 0.17 3.71 -33.69
CA GLY A 540 1.01 2.79 -32.90
C GLY A 540 1.87 3.46 -31.81
N SER A 541 1.79 4.78 -31.63
CA SER A 541 2.55 5.49 -30.59
C SER A 541 1.96 5.30 -29.20
N THR A 542 2.81 5.41 -28.18
CA THR A 542 2.39 5.53 -26.78
C THR A 542 2.79 6.92 -26.28
N LEU A 543 1.82 7.66 -25.75
CA LEU A 543 1.97 9.04 -25.33
C LEU A 543 1.74 9.14 -23.82
N ASN A 544 2.43 10.04 -23.13
CA ASN A 544 2.24 10.20 -21.69
C ASN A 544 2.58 11.61 -21.20
N PHE A 545 2.07 11.94 -20.02
CA PHE A 545 2.52 13.09 -19.25
C PHE A 545 2.43 12.80 -17.75
N SER A 546 3.27 13.47 -16.96
CA SER A 546 3.30 13.31 -15.51
C SER A 546 3.76 14.59 -14.81
N ALA A 547 3.32 14.75 -13.56
CA ALA A 547 3.69 15.86 -12.70
C ALA A 547 4.17 15.34 -11.34
N THR A 548 5.11 16.06 -10.73
CA THR A 548 5.47 15.88 -9.33
C THR A 548 5.65 17.25 -8.70
N LEU A 549 4.94 17.48 -7.59
CA LEU A 549 5.05 18.68 -6.78
C LEU A 549 5.76 18.35 -5.46
N THR A 550 6.75 19.16 -5.11
CA THR A 550 7.52 19.06 -3.86
C THR A 550 7.35 20.37 -3.08
N PRO A 551 7.04 20.33 -1.76
CA PRO A 551 6.78 21.54 -1.01
C PRO A 551 8.09 22.32 -0.77
N VAL A 552 8.01 23.64 -0.77
CA VAL A 552 9.11 24.56 -0.45
C VAL A 552 8.64 25.47 0.68
N THR A 553 9.38 25.48 1.80
CA THR A 553 8.98 26.13 3.06
C THR A 553 10.13 26.94 3.67
N ASN A 554 10.82 27.71 2.82
CA ASN A 554 11.96 28.53 3.23
C ASN A 554 11.47 29.75 4.02
N TRP A 555 11.75 29.80 5.32
CA TRP A 555 11.34 30.89 6.21
C TRP A 555 12.53 31.69 6.73
N SER A 556 12.34 32.98 6.96
CA SER A 556 13.35 33.89 7.51
C SER A 556 13.10 34.25 8.96
N GLN A 557 11.84 34.46 9.34
CA GLN A 557 11.45 34.83 10.70
C GLN A 557 10.07 34.25 11.05
N VAL A 558 9.85 33.95 12.32
CA VAL A 558 8.55 33.62 12.89
C VAL A 558 8.31 34.48 14.11
N ASN A 559 7.12 35.04 14.22
CA ASN A 559 6.67 35.69 15.43
C ASN A 559 5.75 34.77 16.23
N ILE A 560 6.12 34.51 17.49
CA ILE A 560 5.35 33.67 18.39
C ILE A 560 4.94 34.44 19.64
N SER A 561 3.72 34.19 20.10
CA SER A 561 3.23 34.59 21.42
C SER A 561 2.23 33.56 21.94
N PRO A 562 2.23 33.22 23.24
CA PRO A 562 1.16 32.46 23.84
C PRO A 562 -0.19 33.17 23.61
N PRO A 563 -1.31 32.44 23.55
CA PRO A 563 -2.64 33.04 23.50
C PRO A 563 -2.86 34.04 24.64
N ALA A 564 -3.73 35.03 24.45
CA ALA A 564 -4.01 36.08 25.45
C ALA A 564 -4.48 35.55 26.82
N SER A 565 -4.97 34.30 26.88
CA SER A 565 -5.33 33.60 28.11
C SER A 565 -4.14 33.09 28.92
N GLY A 566 -2.91 33.28 28.46
CA GLY A 566 -1.72 32.64 29.01
C GLY A 566 -1.62 31.16 28.65
N PHE A 567 -0.53 30.52 29.07
CA PHE A 567 -0.34 29.08 28.95
C PHE A 567 -0.32 28.46 30.34
N SER A 568 -1.45 27.91 30.75
CA SER A 568 -1.61 27.26 32.05
C SER A 568 -1.79 25.76 31.92
N GLY A 569 -1.28 25.00 32.87
CA GLY A 569 -1.48 23.57 32.93
C GLY A 569 -1.16 23.00 34.30
N THR A 570 -1.29 21.69 34.41
CA THR A 570 -0.97 20.95 35.64
C THR A 570 0.00 19.82 35.35
N TYR A 571 0.83 19.51 36.34
CA TYR A 571 1.58 18.28 36.43
C TYR A 571 1.13 17.50 37.68
N PRO A 572 0.81 16.20 37.55
CA PRO A 572 0.65 15.49 36.27
C PRO A 572 -0.48 16.11 35.43
N THR A 573 -0.46 15.88 34.12
CA THR A 573 -1.51 16.39 33.21
C THR A 573 -2.89 15.81 33.53
N SER A 574 -2.93 14.68 34.24
CA SER A 574 -4.13 14.06 34.79
C SER A 574 -3.79 13.35 36.10
N GLY A 575 -4.61 13.51 37.14
CA GLY A 575 -4.40 12.90 38.46
C GLY A 575 -3.55 13.78 39.38
N SER A 576 -2.82 13.15 40.30
CA SER A 576 -1.99 13.80 41.32
C SER A 576 -0.79 12.94 41.69
N VAL A 577 0.21 13.55 42.33
CA VAL A 577 1.33 12.85 42.97
C VAL A 577 0.89 12.40 44.37
N ASP A 578 1.02 11.10 44.66
CA ASP A 578 0.68 10.53 45.96
C ASP A 578 1.94 10.36 46.82
N LEU A 579 2.14 11.26 47.77
CA LEU A 579 3.26 11.24 48.71
C LEU A 579 2.95 10.47 50.00
N SER A 580 1.76 9.87 50.15
CA SER A 580 1.40 9.10 51.35
C SER A 580 2.25 7.84 51.55
N GLY A 581 2.82 7.32 50.45
CA GLY A 581 3.80 6.23 50.48
C GLY A 581 5.03 6.54 51.33
N LEU A 582 5.41 7.82 51.44
CA LEU A 582 6.51 8.27 52.31
C LEU A 582 6.20 8.02 53.78
N THR A 583 4.97 8.22 54.24
CA THR A 583 4.56 7.93 55.62
C THR A 583 4.69 6.45 55.94
N LYS A 584 4.34 5.58 55.00
CA LYS A 584 4.45 4.12 55.17
C LYS A 584 5.90 3.67 55.26
N TYR A 585 6.82 4.35 54.57
CA TYR A 585 8.22 3.94 54.47
C TYR A 585 9.13 4.60 55.53
N LEU A 586 8.93 5.91 55.77
CA LEU A 586 9.72 6.70 56.71
C LEU A 586 9.02 6.90 58.06
N GLY A 587 7.72 6.68 58.16
CA GLY A 587 6.95 7.03 59.36
C GLY A 587 6.50 8.50 59.37
N SER A 588 5.71 8.88 60.38
CA SER A 588 5.11 10.23 60.48
C SER A 588 6.09 11.31 60.95
N ASN A 589 7.15 10.92 61.67
CA ASN A 589 8.00 11.86 62.42
C ASN A 589 9.23 12.33 61.65
N PHE A 590 9.47 11.77 60.45
CA PHE A 590 10.53 12.25 59.58
C PHE A 590 10.02 13.41 58.74
N THR A 591 10.79 14.49 58.75
CA THR A 591 10.58 15.64 57.88
C THR A 591 11.83 15.88 57.06
N PHE A 592 11.66 16.51 55.91
CA PHE A 592 12.72 16.92 55.02
C PHE A 592 13.10 18.37 55.34
N PRO A 593 14.41 18.69 55.30
CA PRO A 593 14.85 20.08 55.24
C PRO A 593 14.44 20.70 53.90
N ILE A 594 14.93 21.91 53.62
CA ILE A 594 14.65 22.61 52.35
C ILE A 594 14.94 21.68 51.16
N ILE A 595 13.95 21.51 50.29
CA ILE A 595 14.07 20.78 49.02
C ILE A 595 14.09 21.84 47.91
N PRO A 596 15.26 22.19 47.34
CA PRO A 596 15.34 23.22 46.32
C PRO A 596 14.65 22.76 45.02
N ALA A 597 13.82 23.62 44.46
CA ALA A 597 13.21 23.44 43.14
C ALA A 597 13.67 24.52 42.18
N TYR A 598 14.13 24.11 40.99
CA TYR A 598 14.59 25.00 39.94
C TYR A 598 13.67 24.92 38.73
N VAL A 599 12.93 25.98 38.48
CA VAL A 599 12.17 26.14 37.24
C VAL A 599 13.12 26.66 36.16
N TYR A 600 13.16 25.98 35.02
CA TYR A 600 14.02 26.36 33.90
C TYR A 600 13.24 26.44 32.59
N LEU A 601 13.77 27.26 31.68
CA LEU A 601 13.34 27.41 30.30
C LEU A 601 14.53 27.13 29.37
N SER A 602 14.29 26.43 28.27
CA SER A 602 15.33 26.03 27.32
C SER A 602 14.79 25.84 25.89
N GLY A 603 15.70 25.70 24.91
CA GLY A 603 15.36 25.46 23.50
C GLY A 603 15.34 26.69 22.59
N ILE A 604 15.71 27.86 23.11
CA ILE A 604 15.83 29.13 22.37
C ILE A 604 17.06 29.86 22.91
N ASP A 605 17.73 30.65 22.07
CA ASP A 605 18.78 31.58 22.50
C ASP A 605 18.29 32.48 23.66
N PRO A 606 18.96 32.46 24.84
CA PRO A 606 18.55 33.23 26.01
C PRO A 606 18.55 34.75 25.78
N THR A 607 19.27 35.27 24.77
CA THR A 607 19.29 36.70 24.42
C THR A 607 18.02 37.16 23.69
N LYS A 608 17.21 36.21 23.18
CA LYS A 608 16.01 36.50 22.37
C LYS A 608 14.71 36.53 23.16
N ILE A 609 14.73 36.02 24.40
CA ILE A 609 13.56 36.04 25.29
C ILE A 609 13.82 37.03 26.42
N SER A 610 13.26 38.24 26.29
CA SER A 610 13.14 39.17 27.40
C SER A 610 11.70 39.17 27.90
N GLY A 611 11.47 38.83 29.18
CA GLY A 611 10.17 39.01 29.83
C GLY A 611 9.19 37.83 29.75
N MET A 612 9.68 36.58 29.66
CA MET A 612 8.81 35.44 30.01
C MET A 612 8.63 35.39 31.53
N ASN A 613 7.39 35.52 31.98
CA ASN A 613 7.03 35.40 33.38
C ASN A 613 6.21 34.14 33.60
N ALA A 614 6.43 33.51 34.75
CA ALA A 614 5.68 32.33 35.15
C ALA A 614 5.22 32.42 36.59
N THR A 615 4.09 31.76 36.82
CA THR A 615 3.65 31.32 38.13
C THR A 615 3.73 29.81 38.18
N VAL A 616 4.37 29.24 39.20
CA VAL A 616 4.37 27.79 39.45
C VAL A 616 3.96 27.58 40.90
N THR A 617 2.97 26.74 41.15
CA THR A 617 2.43 26.48 42.48
C THR A 617 2.26 24.99 42.74
N ALA A 618 2.56 24.54 43.95
CA ALA A 618 2.17 23.22 44.45
C ALA A 618 0.87 23.34 45.25
N GLU A 619 -0.20 22.71 44.77
CA GLU A 619 -1.46 22.57 45.50
C GLU A 619 -1.59 21.17 46.10
N TYR A 620 -1.98 21.09 47.38
CA TYR A 620 -2.14 19.82 48.09
C TYR A 620 -2.99 19.98 49.35
N THR A 621 -3.58 18.89 49.84
CA THR A 621 -4.30 18.89 51.12
C THR A 621 -3.36 18.65 52.29
N ASN A 622 -3.31 19.59 53.24
CA ASN A 622 -2.58 19.45 54.51
C ASN A 622 -3.57 19.47 55.68
N ALA A 623 -3.61 18.42 56.48
CA ALA A 623 -4.53 18.29 57.62
C ALA A 623 -6.01 18.62 57.29
N GLY A 624 -6.46 18.25 56.09
CA GLY A 624 -7.83 18.50 55.62
C GLY A 624 -8.07 19.88 54.98
N VAL A 625 -7.04 20.71 54.83
CA VAL A 625 -7.12 22.04 54.23
C VAL A 625 -6.32 22.10 52.93
N LEU A 626 -6.95 22.56 51.85
CA LEU A 626 -6.26 22.84 50.59
C LEU A 626 -5.23 23.96 50.80
N THR A 627 -3.97 23.63 50.54
CA THR A 627 -2.81 24.50 50.73
C THR A 627 -2.12 24.75 49.40
N THR A 628 -1.65 25.98 49.18
CA THR A 628 -0.90 26.36 47.98
C THR A 628 0.47 26.88 48.39
N THR A 629 1.52 26.25 47.86
CA THR A 629 2.91 26.70 47.99
C THR A 629 3.36 27.31 46.67
N TYR A 630 3.87 28.54 46.70
CA TYR A 630 4.37 29.23 45.50
C TYR A 630 5.83 28.83 45.25
N LEU A 631 6.06 28.18 44.12
CA LEU A 631 7.39 27.75 43.67
C LEU A 631 8.05 28.75 42.71
N LEU A 632 7.26 29.59 42.05
CA LEU A 632 7.77 30.71 41.27
C LEU A 632 6.64 31.72 41.11
N GLY A 633 6.91 33.00 41.36
CA GLY A 633 5.91 34.07 41.26
C GLY A 633 4.69 33.88 42.16
N THR A 634 3.73 34.79 42.04
CA THR A 634 2.39 34.63 42.62
C THR A 634 1.34 34.93 41.56
N SER A 635 0.09 34.52 41.80
CA SER A 635 -1.04 34.78 40.89
C SER A 635 -1.26 36.26 40.58
N THR A 636 -0.77 37.17 41.43
CA THR A 636 -0.89 38.63 41.26
C THR A 636 0.44 39.30 40.91
N SER A 637 1.55 38.57 40.94
CA SER A 637 2.90 39.06 40.61
C SER A 637 3.75 37.91 40.06
N PRO A 638 3.58 37.55 38.77
CA PRO A 638 4.41 36.55 38.11
C PRO A 638 5.90 36.91 38.15
N SER A 639 6.77 35.92 38.20
CA SER A 639 8.23 36.11 38.23
C SER A 639 8.88 35.71 36.91
N SER A 640 9.96 36.39 36.53
CA SER A 640 10.75 36.02 35.35
C SER A 640 11.40 34.65 35.53
N ILE A 641 11.30 33.77 34.53
CA ILE A 641 12.02 32.50 34.53
C ILE A 641 13.47 32.74 34.09
N THR A 642 14.42 32.07 34.76
CA THR A 642 15.82 32.07 34.33
C THR A 642 16.03 31.08 33.20
N MET A 643 16.57 31.55 32.07
CA MET A 643 16.95 30.71 30.94
C MET A 643 18.25 29.95 31.22
N LEU A 644 18.30 28.69 30.80
CA LEU A 644 19.55 27.95 30.72
C LEU A 644 20.20 28.21 29.35
N SER A 645 21.53 28.44 29.35
CA SER A 645 22.30 28.63 28.11
C SER A 645 22.32 27.39 27.22
N LEU A 646 22.09 26.21 27.80
CA LEU A 646 21.94 24.93 27.10
C LEU A 646 20.76 24.16 27.72
N PRO A 647 19.93 23.49 26.90
CA PRO A 647 18.88 22.62 27.42
C PRO A 647 19.50 21.49 28.26
N PRO A 648 18.87 21.13 29.37
CA PRO A 648 19.34 20.03 30.19
C PRO A 648 19.22 18.70 29.43
N THR A 649 20.34 18.02 29.23
CA THR A 649 20.35 16.67 28.66
C THR A 649 20.04 15.67 29.76
N PHE A 650 18.83 15.11 29.73
CA PHE A 650 18.45 14.04 30.63
C PHE A 650 18.80 12.68 30.01
N PRO A 651 19.54 11.82 30.73
CA PRO A 651 19.81 10.46 30.27
C PRO A 651 18.55 9.59 30.41
N PRO A 652 18.56 8.33 29.95
CA PRO A 652 17.45 7.41 30.19
C PRO A 652 17.10 7.32 31.67
N ASP A 653 15.82 7.14 31.96
CA ASP A 653 15.31 7.09 33.32
C ASP A 653 16.04 6.04 34.20
N GLY A 654 16.26 6.38 35.47
CA GLY A 654 17.01 5.56 36.43
C GLY A 654 18.54 5.51 36.24
N SER A 655 19.11 6.18 35.23
CA SER A 655 20.56 6.25 35.02
C SER A 655 21.28 7.25 35.94
N THR A 656 22.61 7.32 35.84
CA THR A 656 23.44 8.25 36.63
C THR A 656 23.70 9.53 35.84
N LEU A 657 23.32 10.66 36.43
CA LEU A 657 23.56 11.99 35.90
C LEU A 657 24.75 12.63 36.63
N THR A 658 25.82 12.92 35.89
CA THR A 658 27.03 13.57 36.40
C THR A 658 27.14 14.99 35.84
N GLY A 659 27.50 15.96 36.68
CA GLY A 659 27.88 17.30 36.22
C GLY A 659 26.72 18.20 35.74
N TYR A 660 25.46 17.89 36.07
CA TYR A 660 24.36 18.82 35.79
C TYR A 660 24.61 20.12 36.55
N PRO A 661 24.76 21.27 35.87
CA PRO A 661 24.91 22.55 36.54
C PRO A 661 23.59 22.84 37.25
N GLN A 662 23.59 22.86 38.58
CA GLN A 662 22.48 23.49 39.29
C GLN A 662 22.33 24.90 38.70
N PRO A 663 21.13 25.34 38.27
CA PRO A 663 20.95 26.65 37.68
C PRO A 663 21.42 27.71 38.68
N VAL A 664 22.60 28.30 38.43
CA VAL A 664 23.35 29.08 39.43
C VAL A 664 22.65 30.40 39.81
N SER A 665 21.50 30.71 39.18
CA SER A 665 20.78 31.97 39.39
C SER A 665 19.24 31.86 39.33
N ALA A 666 18.65 30.66 39.33
CA ALA A 666 17.20 30.53 39.35
C ALA A 666 16.65 30.62 40.79
N THR A 667 15.52 31.30 40.97
CA THR A 667 14.83 31.44 42.26
C THR A 667 14.67 30.08 42.94
N ILE A 668 15.33 29.89 44.08
CA ILE A 668 15.19 28.66 44.88
C ILE A 668 13.87 28.76 45.63
N SER A 669 12.93 27.91 45.27
CA SER A 669 11.73 27.68 46.08
C SER A 669 11.79 26.34 46.79
N ASP A 670 11.18 26.28 47.97
CA ASP A 670 11.23 25.12 48.84
C ASP A 670 10.03 24.19 48.60
N LEU A 671 10.31 22.97 48.15
CA LEU A 671 9.34 21.87 48.02
C LEU A 671 9.19 21.04 49.30
N SER A 672 9.92 21.34 50.37
CA SER A 672 9.76 20.63 51.65
C SER A 672 8.34 20.68 52.21
N PRO A 673 7.52 21.76 52.07
CA PRO A 673 6.17 21.80 52.63
C PRO A 673 5.23 20.68 52.14
N PRO A 674 5.03 20.45 50.81
CA PRO A 674 4.24 19.30 50.36
C PRO A 674 4.86 17.94 50.71
N PHE A 675 6.20 17.80 50.65
CA PHE A 675 6.87 16.55 51.04
C PHE A 675 6.71 16.22 52.53
N ASN A 676 6.62 17.24 53.39
CA ASN A 676 6.41 17.08 54.82
C ASN A 676 4.95 16.80 55.18
N ALA A 677 4.00 17.39 54.45
CA ALA A 677 2.58 17.13 54.60
C ALA A 677 2.17 15.73 54.10
N LYS A 678 2.92 15.14 53.16
CA LYS A 678 2.71 13.79 52.61
C LYS A 678 1.27 13.57 52.06
N PRO A 679 0.76 14.49 51.22
CA PRO A 679 -0.58 14.43 50.65
C PRO A 679 -0.75 13.27 49.66
N THR A 680 -1.99 12.90 49.36
CA THR A 680 -2.33 11.99 48.25
C THR A 680 -2.64 12.73 46.94
N ASP A 681 -2.74 14.07 47.00
CA ASP A 681 -3.35 14.91 45.98
C ASP A 681 -2.44 16.07 45.51
N LEU A 682 -1.11 15.93 45.60
CA LEU A 682 -0.19 16.98 45.16
C LEU A 682 -0.29 17.21 43.65
N VAL A 683 -0.56 18.44 43.25
CA VAL A 683 -0.57 18.89 41.85
C VAL A 683 0.30 20.14 41.72
N LEU A 684 1.20 20.14 40.73
CA LEU A 684 1.95 21.33 40.35
C LEU A 684 1.18 22.05 39.26
N LYS A 685 0.72 23.27 39.52
CA LYS A 685 0.12 24.13 38.50
C LYS A 685 1.14 25.11 37.98
N TYR A 686 1.08 25.42 36.70
CA TYR A 686 1.86 26.48 36.11
C TYR A 686 0.99 27.40 35.26
N ASP A 687 1.42 28.64 35.13
CA ASP A 687 0.89 29.65 34.22
C ASP A 687 2.07 30.43 33.65
N LEU A 688 2.23 30.41 32.32
CA LEU A 688 3.29 31.07 31.60
C LEU A 688 2.72 32.20 30.76
N SER A 689 3.36 33.37 30.86
CA SER A 689 3.09 34.53 30.02
C SER A 689 4.39 34.96 29.35
N MET A 690 4.32 35.29 28.07
CA MET A 690 5.46 35.76 27.30
C MET A 690 5.01 36.89 26.39
N ALA A 691 5.82 37.96 26.30
CA ALA A 691 5.65 38.94 25.24
C ALA A 691 5.84 38.28 23.87
N SER A 692 5.30 38.90 22.82
CA SER A 692 5.58 38.46 21.45
C SER A 692 7.09 38.49 21.18
N ILE A 693 7.65 37.38 20.71
CA ILE A 693 9.05 37.28 20.31
C ILE A 693 9.15 36.93 18.83
N THR A 694 10.19 37.45 18.17
CA THR A 694 10.50 37.13 16.78
C THR A 694 11.78 36.32 16.74
N LEU A 695 11.69 35.14 16.14
CA LEU A 695 12.77 34.16 16.03
C LEU A 695 13.18 34.00 14.56
N THR A 696 14.45 33.76 14.32
CA THR A 696 15.04 33.39 13.02
C THR A 696 15.50 31.93 13.06
N PRO A 697 15.78 31.28 11.91
CA PRO A 697 16.31 29.92 11.90
C PRO A 697 17.58 29.76 12.75
N SER A 698 18.47 30.76 12.75
CA SER A 698 19.69 30.75 13.55
C SER A 698 19.42 30.70 15.05
N ASP A 699 18.33 31.31 15.52
CA ASP A 699 17.96 31.37 16.95
C ASP A 699 17.49 30.01 17.50
N LEU A 700 17.15 29.07 16.61
CA LEU A 700 16.75 27.69 16.93
C LEU A 700 17.90 26.69 16.74
N THR A 701 18.87 27.00 15.87
CA THR A 701 20.00 26.10 15.57
C THR A 701 21.17 26.23 16.54
N SER A 702 21.25 27.32 17.30
CA SER A 702 22.30 27.56 18.30
C SER A 702 22.20 26.64 19.52
N THR A 703 21.04 26.04 19.78
CA THR A 703 20.73 25.25 20.98
C THR A 703 20.67 23.74 20.76
N SER A 704 20.85 23.22 19.55
CA SER A 704 20.65 21.81 19.12
C SER A 704 19.25 21.21 19.31
N ASP A 705 18.47 21.75 20.24
CA ASP A 705 17.05 21.46 20.44
C ASP A 705 16.20 22.62 19.91
N THR A 706 15.32 22.33 18.95
CA THR A 706 14.37 23.28 18.38
C THR A 706 13.05 23.32 19.15
N THR A 707 13.01 22.70 20.33
CA THR A 707 11.81 22.54 21.16
C THR A 707 11.90 23.45 22.37
N LEU A 708 10.96 24.38 22.49
CA LEU A 708 10.80 25.16 23.72
C LEU A 708 10.33 24.24 24.84
N SER A 709 11.16 24.11 25.87
CA SER A 709 10.90 23.23 27.00
C SER A 709 10.93 23.99 28.33
N VAL A 710 9.88 23.80 29.12
CA VAL A 710 9.78 24.28 30.51
C VAL A 710 9.70 23.08 31.43
N GLY A 711 10.53 23.06 32.45
CA GLY A 711 10.54 21.99 33.43
C GLY A 711 10.93 22.48 34.82
N ILE A 712 10.70 21.62 35.81
CA ILE A 712 11.20 21.78 37.17
C ILE A 712 12.23 20.69 37.42
N ALA A 713 13.43 21.09 37.80
CA ALA A 713 14.49 20.22 38.24
C ALA A 713 14.63 20.35 39.77
N VAL A 714 14.52 19.23 40.48
CA VAL A 714 14.57 19.19 41.95
C VAL A 714 15.73 18.28 42.35
N PRO A 715 16.92 18.83 42.68
CA PRO A 715 17.95 18.05 43.34
C PRO A 715 17.44 17.76 44.75
N PHE A 716 17.00 16.52 44.94
CA PHE A 716 16.47 15.99 46.17
C PHE A 716 17.63 15.42 47.00
N PRO A 717 18.09 16.13 48.05
CA PRO A 717 19.10 15.60 48.92
C PRO A 717 18.49 14.52 49.82
N LEU A 718 19.17 13.39 49.99
CA LEU A 718 18.72 12.36 50.93
C LEU A 718 19.08 12.77 52.38
N GLN A 719 18.37 13.78 52.86
CA GLN A 719 18.52 14.39 54.18
C GLN A 719 17.20 14.37 54.94
N PHE A 720 17.28 14.11 56.25
CA PHE A 720 16.12 14.05 57.13
C PHE A 720 16.34 14.87 58.37
N ILE A 721 15.31 15.56 58.84
CA ILE A 721 15.27 16.16 60.16
C ILE A 721 14.65 15.13 61.10
N ILE A 722 15.46 14.66 62.06
CA ILE A 722 15.02 13.80 63.15
C ILE A 722 14.67 14.71 64.33
N PRO A 723 13.43 14.66 64.87
CA PRO A 723 13.03 15.50 65.99
C PRO A 723 13.80 15.11 67.26
N ALA A 724 13.87 16.03 68.24
CA ALA A 724 14.55 15.79 69.53
C ALA A 724 14.00 14.60 70.32
N SER A 725 12.75 14.20 70.05
CA SER A 725 12.11 12.99 70.61
C SER A 725 12.60 11.68 69.97
N GLY A 726 13.50 11.74 68.98
CA GLY A 726 13.86 10.62 68.13
C GLY A 726 12.78 10.28 67.11
N ALA A 727 13.09 9.36 66.20
CA ALA A 727 12.17 8.86 65.19
C ALA A 727 12.27 7.34 65.05
N SER A 728 11.14 6.67 64.82
CA SER A 728 11.08 5.21 64.70
C SER A 728 10.65 4.76 63.32
N LEU A 729 11.43 3.87 62.72
CA LEU A 729 11.12 3.15 61.49
C LEU A 729 10.63 1.75 61.85
N ASN A 730 9.42 1.40 61.41
CA ASN A 730 8.84 0.09 61.67
C ASN A 730 8.91 -0.78 60.41
N PHE A 731 9.68 -1.85 60.48
CA PHE A 731 9.80 -2.87 59.45
C PHE A 731 9.05 -4.12 59.89
N ASN A 732 7.82 -4.29 59.39
CA ASN A 732 7.04 -5.50 59.66
C ASN A 732 7.58 -6.65 58.81
N SER A 733 7.82 -7.82 59.43
CA SER A 733 8.44 -8.97 58.76
C SER A 733 7.48 -9.81 57.90
N GLY A 734 6.24 -9.34 57.73
CA GLY A 734 5.13 -10.05 57.09
C GLY A 734 4.31 -10.86 58.09
N THR A 735 3.29 -11.56 57.61
CA THR A 735 2.44 -12.48 58.42
C THR A 735 2.93 -13.93 58.37
N SER A 736 3.97 -14.22 57.58
CA SER A 736 4.52 -15.56 57.40
C SER A 736 5.57 -15.88 58.47
N ASP A 737 5.59 -17.15 58.89
CA ASP A 737 6.59 -17.65 59.85
C ASP A 737 8.01 -17.41 59.34
N PHE A 738 8.86 -16.84 60.20
CA PHE A 738 10.24 -16.47 59.85
C PHE A 738 11.06 -17.67 59.39
N PHE A 739 10.77 -18.86 59.92
CA PHE A 739 11.43 -20.12 59.60
C PHE A 739 10.66 -20.96 58.57
N GLY A 740 9.56 -20.43 58.02
CA GLY A 740 8.74 -21.13 57.02
C GLY A 740 7.94 -22.30 57.58
N ARG A 741 7.74 -22.36 58.91
CA ARG A 741 6.96 -23.42 59.55
C ARG A 741 5.47 -23.24 59.26
N THR A 742 4.79 -24.36 59.03
CA THR A 742 3.36 -24.39 58.69
C THR A 742 2.49 -25.03 59.76
N SER A 743 3.07 -25.77 60.73
CA SER A 743 2.34 -26.29 61.90
C SER A 743 3.25 -26.52 63.13
N PRO A 744 2.67 -26.60 64.35
CA PRO A 744 3.39 -26.83 65.61
C PRO A 744 3.83 -28.29 65.85
N THR A 745 3.33 -29.24 65.04
CA THR A 745 3.52 -30.66 65.29
C THR A 745 4.51 -31.25 64.30
N SER A 746 5.76 -31.44 64.78
CA SER A 746 6.83 -32.17 64.09
C SER A 746 7.36 -31.50 62.81
N ASN A 747 7.95 -30.31 62.94
CA ASN A 747 8.85 -29.80 61.90
C ASN A 747 10.32 -30.02 62.32
N THR A 748 11.17 -30.39 61.35
CA THR A 748 12.60 -30.65 61.56
C THR A 748 13.33 -29.44 62.17
N VAL A 749 12.84 -28.22 61.91
CA VAL A 749 13.41 -26.97 62.42
C VAL A 749 13.23 -26.85 63.94
N ASP A 750 12.06 -27.16 64.48
CA ASP A 750 11.77 -27.08 65.92
C ASP A 750 12.51 -28.15 66.70
N ASN A 751 12.69 -29.34 66.12
CA ASN A 751 13.54 -30.39 66.70
C ASN A 751 15.02 -29.96 66.75
N LEU A 752 15.52 -29.28 65.70
CA LEU A 752 16.88 -28.74 65.68
C LEU A 752 17.03 -27.57 66.66
N LEU A 753 16.06 -26.67 66.72
CA LEU A 753 16.04 -25.54 67.67
C LEU A 753 15.97 -26.03 69.12
N GLY A 754 15.18 -27.08 69.41
CA GLY A 754 15.01 -27.66 70.74
C GLY A 754 16.27 -28.33 71.30
N GLN A 755 17.26 -28.59 70.46
CA GLN A 755 18.58 -29.08 70.87
C GLN A 755 19.57 -27.94 71.20
N LEU A 756 19.20 -26.69 70.98
CA LEU A 756 20.08 -25.55 71.22
C LEU A 756 19.89 -25.03 72.64
N THR A 757 21.01 -24.85 73.35
CA THR A 757 21.03 -24.25 74.70
C THR A 757 21.33 -22.75 74.64
N SER A 758 22.09 -22.31 73.65
CA SER A 758 22.25 -20.89 73.35
C SER A 758 22.67 -20.69 71.91
N VAL A 759 22.25 -19.56 71.34
CA VAL A 759 22.70 -19.11 70.02
C VAL A 759 23.18 -17.68 70.15
N THR A 760 24.43 -17.42 69.78
CA THR A 760 24.98 -16.07 69.70
C THR A 760 25.20 -15.71 68.23
N VAL A 761 24.53 -14.67 67.77
CA VAL A 761 24.76 -14.06 66.46
C VAL A 761 25.66 -12.83 66.68
N ALA A 762 26.90 -12.89 66.23
CA ALA A 762 27.80 -11.75 66.24
C ALA A 762 27.78 -11.05 64.88
N LEU A 763 27.60 -9.73 64.90
CA LEU A 763 27.57 -8.82 63.76
C LEU A 763 28.70 -7.81 63.94
N ASN A 764 29.74 -7.89 63.12
CA ASN A 764 30.71 -6.79 63.00
C ASN A 764 30.18 -5.82 61.96
N LEU A 765 29.68 -4.67 62.39
CA LEU A 765 29.04 -3.64 61.59
C LEU A 765 30.00 -2.47 61.41
N ASP A 766 30.20 -2.06 60.16
CA ASP A 766 30.71 -0.75 59.78
C ASP A 766 29.52 0.12 59.36
N ASN A 767 29.07 0.96 60.28
CA ASN A 767 27.95 1.87 60.04
C ASN A 767 28.48 3.23 59.59
N THR A 768 28.56 3.42 58.28
CA THR A 768 29.02 4.68 57.68
C THR A 768 27.90 5.71 57.47
N THR A 769 26.65 5.36 57.81
CA THR A 769 25.47 6.20 57.52
C THR A 769 25.33 7.45 58.39
N GLY A 770 26.12 7.55 59.48
CA GLY A 770 26.00 8.63 60.47
C GLY A 770 24.82 8.48 61.44
N LEU A 771 23.92 7.53 61.20
CA LEU A 771 22.75 7.28 62.05
C LEU A 771 23.13 6.50 63.32
N THR A 772 22.66 6.99 64.47
CA THR A 772 22.73 6.27 65.75
C THR A 772 21.35 5.94 66.27
N GLY A 773 21.22 4.86 67.03
CA GLY A 773 19.91 4.41 67.49
C GLY A 773 19.91 3.03 68.12
N SER A 774 18.72 2.46 68.21
CA SER A 774 18.50 1.08 68.63
C SER A 774 17.57 0.37 67.67
N ALA A 775 17.92 -0.83 67.26
CA ALA A 775 17.06 -1.72 66.49
C ALA A 775 16.53 -2.82 67.42
N VAL A 776 15.22 -2.90 67.58
CA VAL A 776 14.51 -3.87 68.41
C VAL A 776 13.79 -4.87 67.51
N PHE A 777 14.13 -6.14 67.66
CA PHE A 777 13.50 -7.26 67.00
C PHE A 777 12.55 -7.93 67.97
N SER A 778 11.24 -7.77 67.77
CA SER A 778 10.23 -8.22 68.74
C SER A 778 8.96 -8.74 68.08
N ASP A 779 8.29 -9.70 68.72
CA ASP A 779 6.95 -10.15 68.33
C ASP A 779 5.87 -9.67 69.33
N SER A 780 4.61 -9.90 69.00
CA SER A 780 3.48 -9.53 69.85
C SER A 780 3.26 -10.47 71.04
N SER A 781 3.99 -11.59 71.11
CA SER A 781 3.78 -12.66 72.11
C SER A 781 4.86 -12.68 73.20
N GLY A 782 5.89 -11.86 73.12
CA GLY A 782 6.85 -11.62 74.21
C GLY A 782 8.33 -11.78 73.86
N PHE A 783 8.67 -12.12 72.61
CA PHE A 783 10.06 -12.11 72.14
C PHE A 783 10.55 -10.68 71.95
N SER A 784 11.74 -10.34 72.47
CA SER A 784 12.38 -9.05 72.19
C SER A 784 13.90 -9.12 72.29
N LYS A 785 14.58 -8.63 71.25
CA LYS A 785 16.04 -8.49 71.18
C LYS A 785 16.41 -7.13 70.63
N SER A 786 17.18 -6.36 71.39
CA SER A 786 17.66 -5.06 70.97
C SER A 786 19.13 -5.14 70.55
N LEU A 787 19.48 -4.31 69.57
CA LEU A 787 20.85 -3.96 69.22
C LEU A 787 21.01 -2.45 69.20
N THR A 788 22.17 -1.97 69.64
CA THR A 788 22.52 -0.55 69.54
C THR A 788 23.26 -0.31 68.23
N LEU A 789 22.82 0.67 67.46
CA LEU A 789 23.48 1.16 66.26
C LEU A 789 24.35 2.35 66.65
N VAL A 790 25.67 2.18 66.55
CA VAL A 790 26.66 3.25 66.71
C VAL A 790 27.30 3.53 65.36
N THR A 791 27.88 4.71 65.18
CA THR A 791 28.61 5.08 63.95
C THR A 791 30.00 4.43 63.92
N GLY A 792 30.45 4.04 62.72
CA GLY A 792 31.74 3.40 62.50
C GLY A 792 31.74 1.90 62.82
N LEU A 793 32.94 1.35 63.04
CA LEU A 793 33.14 -0.07 63.31
C LEU A 793 32.64 -0.43 64.71
N SER A 794 31.78 -1.45 64.78
CA SER A 794 31.22 -1.98 66.03
C SER A 794 30.99 -3.48 65.93
N THR A 795 31.10 -4.18 67.05
CA THR A 795 30.69 -5.59 67.15
C THR A 795 29.47 -5.68 68.05
N VAL A 796 28.38 -6.16 67.49
CA VAL A 796 27.10 -6.39 68.19
C VAL A 796 26.89 -7.88 68.34
N GLN A 797 26.54 -8.34 69.53
CA GLN A 797 26.18 -9.74 69.77
C GLN A 797 24.71 -9.84 70.18
N LEU A 798 23.95 -10.64 69.45
CA LEU A 798 22.58 -11.01 69.77
C LEU A 798 22.59 -12.41 70.36
N GLN A 799 22.31 -12.51 71.66
CA GLN A 799 22.20 -13.79 72.35
C GLN A 799 20.74 -14.22 72.46
N LEU A 800 20.44 -15.40 71.93
CA LEU A 800 19.19 -16.13 72.15
C LEU A 800 19.40 -17.09 73.33
N THR A 801 18.65 -16.85 74.40
CA THR A 801 18.62 -17.70 75.60
C THR A 801 17.73 -18.92 75.38
N PRO A 802 17.80 -19.96 76.26
CA PRO A 802 16.88 -21.10 76.20
C PRO A 802 15.40 -20.70 76.18
N ALA A 803 15.04 -19.62 76.89
CA ALA A 803 13.68 -19.10 76.93
C ALA A 803 13.26 -18.49 75.59
N ASP A 804 14.16 -17.75 74.94
CA ASP A 804 13.92 -17.20 73.60
C ASP A 804 13.75 -18.30 72.55
N ILE A 805 14.58 -19.35 72.63
CA ILE A 805 14.52 -20.52 71.73
C ILE A 805 13.20 -21.26 71.93
N SER A 806 12.81 -21.49 73.19
CA SER A 806 11.52 -22.11 73.53
C SER A 806 10.34 -21.25 73.05
N HIS A 807 10.43 -19.93 73.16
CA HIS A 807 9.42 -19.01 72.65
C HIS A 807 9.27 -19.08 71.13
N ILE A 808 10.39 -19.12 70.39
CA ILE A 808 10.40 -19.29 68.93
C ILE A 808 9.71 -20.60 68.53
N ILE A 809 10.06 -21.71 69.19
CA ILE A 809 9.48 -23.04 68.92
C ILE A 809 7.96 -23.01 69.12
N ASN A 810 7.49 -22.40 70.21
CA ASN A 810 6.07 -22.40 70.58
C ASN A 810 5.21 -21.35 69.87
N THR A 811 5.82 -20.43 69.10
CA THR A 811 5.10 -19.36 68.39
C THR A 811 5.07 -19.64 66.90
N ILE A 812 3.89 -19.94 66.32
CA ILE A 812 3.70 -20.10 64.86
C ILE A 812 2.47 -19.30 64.40
N PRO A 813 2.61 -18.34 63.46
CA PRO A 813 3.87 -17.91 62.86
C PRO A 813 4.72 -17.09 63.83
N PHE A 814 5.99 -17.45 63.99
CA PHE A 814 6.98 -16.56 64.61
C PHE A 814 7.33 -15.50 63.57
N ALA A 815 6.67 -14.35 63.67
CA ALA A 815 6.83 -13.22 62.75
C ALA A 815 7.29 -11.96 63.50
N PRO A 816 8.51 -11.96 64.06
CA PRO A 816 9.06 -10.80 64.77
C PRO A 816 9.20 -9.58 63.85
N SER A 817 8.72 -8.44 64.30
CA SER A 817 8.91 -7.13 63.66
C SER A 817 10.26 -6.52 64.03
N LEU A 818 10.80 -5.68 63.15
CA LEU A 818 12.01 -4.89 63.43
C LEU A 818 11.60 -3.42 63.55
N GLN A 819 11.77 -2.83 64.73
CA GLN A 819 11.64 -1.41 64.96
C GLN A 819 13.03 -0.79 65.09
N VAL A 820 13.36 0.20 64.27
CA VAL A 820 14.61 0.96 64.39
C VAL A 820 14.26 2.34 64.92
N THR A 821 14.68 2.63 66.15
CA THR A 821 14.57 3.97 66.75
C THR A 821 15.88 4.70 66.58
N LEU A 822 15.84 5.83 65.90
CA LEU A 822 16.97 6.73 65.73
C LEU A 822 16.96 7.75 66.87
N ASN A 823 18.11 7.93 67.50
CA ASN A 823 18.29 8.84 68.62
C ASN A 823 19.01 10.10 68.14
N THR A 824 18.75 11.22 68.80
CA THR A 824 19.52 12.47 68.64
C THR A 824 20.15 12.86 69.97
N SER A 825 21.10 13.79 69.96
CA SER A 825 21.79 14.28 71.18
C SER A 825 20.93 15.20 72.07
N GLY A 826 19.59 15.17 71.94
CA GLY A 826 18.65 15.97 72.71
C GLY A 826 18.12 17.23 72.01
N ALA A 827 18.52 17.46 70.76
CA ALA A 827 17.96 18.48 69.86
C ALA A 827 17.50 17.83 68.54
N ALA A 828 16.73 18.55 67.73
CA ALA A 828 16.44 18.10 66.38
C ALA A 828 17.74 18.14 65.56
N GLU A 829 18.03 17.07 64.82
CA GLU A 829 19.26 16.92 64.05
C GLU A 829 18.93 16.66 62.58
N THR A 830 19.60 17.39 61.69
CA THR A 830 19.58 17.09 60.25
C THR A 830 20.61 16.01 59.99
N VAL A 831 20.15 14.82 59.60
CA VAL A 831 21.02 13.73 59.19
C VAL A 831 21.10 13.68 57.68
N THR A 832 22.33 13.62 57.18
CA THR A 832 22.65 13.46 55.76
C THR A 832 23.10 12.04 55.50
N LEU A 833 22.41 11.32 54.61
CA LEU A 833 22.81 9.96 54.26
C LEU A 833 23.92 9.99 53.19
N PRO A 834 25.10 9.41 53.46
CA PRO A 834 26.15 9.27 52.46
C PRO A 834 25.79 8.18 51.44
N ALA A 835 26.53 8.11 50.33
CA ALA A 835 26.36 7.05 49.33
C ALA A 835 26.67 5.64 49.90
N ASN A 836 27.60 5.57 50.87
CA ASN A 836 27.95 4.34 51.58
C ASN A 836 26.90 4.01 52.64
N GLY A 837 26.64 2.73 52.86
CA GLY A 837 25.59 2.27 53.79
C GLY A 837 26.15 1.54 55.01
N ILE A 838 25.56 0.39 55.31
CA ILE A 838 26.03 -0.49 56.40
C ILE A 838 26.70 -1.71 55.77
N SER A 839 27.97 -1.93 56.10
CA SER A 839 28.70 -3.14 55.71
C SER A 839 29.18 -3.90 56.92
N GLY A 840 29.55 -5.17 56.76
CA GLY A 840 29.97 -5.96 57.90
C GLY A 840 30.16 -7.44 57.63
N THR A 841 30.48 -8.17 58.70
CA THR A 841 30.51 -9.63 58.71
C THR A 841 29.56 -10.16 59.77
N ALA A 842 28.90 -11.28 59.50
CA ALA A 842 28.09 -11.96 60.49
C ALA A 842 28.65 -13.36 60.77
N SER A 843 28.55 -13.79 62.02
CA SER A 843 28.88 -15.16 62.42
C SER A 843 27.88 -15.65 63.46
N VAL A 844 27.60 -16.94 63.44
CA VAL A 844 26.73 -17.60 64.42
C VAL A 844 27.56 -18.60 65.19
N THR A 845 27.43 -18.56 66.51
CA THR A 845 27.91 -19.60 67.42
C THR A 845 26.71 -20.21 68.10
N ALA A 846 26.48 -21.51 67.91
CA ALA A 846 25.39 -22.24 68.53
C ALA A 846 25.96 -23.31 69.45
N VAL A 847 25.48 -23.34 70.69
CA VAL A 847 25.80 -24.39 71.65
C VAL A 847 24.62 -25.34 71.70
N ALA A 848 24.82 -26.58 71.27
CA ALA A 848 23.79 -27.61 71.35
C ALA A 848 23.98 -28.47 72.60
N ASP A 849 22.89 -29.02 73.12
CA ASP A 849 22.88 -30.14 74.07
C ASP A 849 22.08 -31.26 73.40
N ILE A 850 22.78 -31.98 72.51
CA ILE A 850 22.19 -33.05 71.72
C ILE A 850 22.06 -34.24 72.66
N ASN A 851 20.82 -34.63 72.94
CA ASN A 851 20.48 -35.89 73.59
C ASN A 851 19.38 -36.54 72.75
N GLN A 852 19.76 -37.12 71.62
CA GLN A 852 18.84 -37.76 70.69
C GLN A 852 19.15 -39.24 70.56
N THR A 853 18.09 -40.03 70.68
CA THR A 853 18.10 -41.46 70.41
C THR A 853 17.51 -41.67 69.01
N TYR A 854 18.36 -42.06 68.07
CA TYR A 854 17.94 -42.49 66.74
C TYR A 854 17.64 -43.97 66.80
N ASN A 855 16.38 -44.33 66.55
CA ASN A 855 16.00 -45.72 66.30
C ASN A 855 16.09 -45.93 64.78
N PHE A 856 16.83 -46.95 64.35
CA PHE A 856 17.04 -47.27 62.94
C PHE A 856 16.11 -48.39 62.48
#